data_AF-A0A6A6GKS5-F1
#
_entry.id   AF-A0A6A6GKS5-F1
#
_cell.length_a   1.000
_cell.length_b   1.000
_cell.length_c   1.000
_cell.angle_alpha   90.00
_cell.angle_beta   90.00
_cell.angle_gamma   90.00
#
_symmetry.space_group_name_H-M   'P 1'
#
loop_
_entity.id
_entity.type
_entity.pdbx_description
1 polymer ?
#
loop_
_entity_poly.entity_id
_entity_poly.type
_entity_poly.pdbx_seq_one_letter_code
_entity_poly.pdbx_strand_id
1 'polypeptide(L)'
;MPTHDYSSLPIPTYEEATSSRPGSSQTHLGASYNDADAERQGLLPASQNAHRQPTVESARSSLDSDLSFHEMHSDGRRSSDADDEANLVRRDMEEMEVLDPSVAQSAFSKRLSYFTHTLSTLRLPRLNLRERGWSCPNPRILPEGSGVSVPIVARVIGLLFIALMVYSLFALNVIPNRAGLAQHYDPESVRARVQQEVDKERIKGYLQYFTSFDHVAGTEGDWFMAKWVRDHWAASGMDKVDYLDYWVYLNYPTVTGRRVGIVDPPELRWDAMLEEENVYRATGEGKQQTMSWHGGSRAGNVTGHLVYANAGSREDFRKLEEMGVQVKGSVVLVRYGAGLEDVGLKVKAAEMAGAVGCLVYSDPKEDGFEKGTALPEGPWRPADAVRRGSVALMSWVLGDALTPGWASVSKAERKSEDNNPGLVGIPSLPLAWRDAQRLLQSIQGQGKEVPEGWDGAVPEVKEWWTGAADGPKVLLQNQQDESKSQQIWNVRGIIQGLESPDKRVMVGSHRDAWCFGAVDPGSGSAVLMEVANIFSTLRTYGWRPLRTIEFFSWDAKEYNMIGSTEYVEEHVKFLRDHTVGYLNVDAGVSGENFRAAASPLYGKILKHVLDRVGAPGANKSYQALWDENGSKIAGLTGAGDFVPFQNLAGASSLDFGFTGPKHGYPENSCYETFEWMQRFGDTDFEYHKALAQIWALIILELADRPILPFDLNEYAKAVIGYVDQLEEDTKSSGTNVGKLKDAAHLLEKNAAEFHKFDDHWIADVMGRGGFETNVYAIRRMEHNDRLQAFETDLLDLPGMFEGDEKEQHGVPGREQYKHIIFGPHAWSESSESYFPAVRDAMDAKDDAAVQFHIDKAARIIERAAQRLMREE
;
A
#
# COMPACT_ATOMS: atom_id res chain seq x y z
N MET A 1 -17.32 45.41 -3.45
CA MET A 1 -18.04 46.13 -2.37
C MET A 1 -19.48 46.33 -2.82
N PRO A 2 -20.44 45.71 -2.13
CA PRO A 2 -21.07 46.28 -0.93
C PRO A 2 -20.85 45.43 0.32
N THR A 3 -20.90 46.08 1.48
CA THR A 3 -20.60 45.54 2.82
C THR A 3 -21.85 44.94 3.47
N HIS A 4 -21.82 43.65 3.78
CA HIS A 4 -22.76 43.02 4.71
C HIS A 4 -22.09 42.83 6.07
N ASP A 5 -22.75 43.36 7.10
CA ASP A 5 -22.35 43.39 8.50
C ASP A 5 -22.71 42.03 9.14
N TYR A 6 -21.71 41.25 9.53
CA TYR A 6 -21.91 39.97 10.22
C TYR A 6 -21.91 40.20 11.73
N SER A 7 -23.03 39.92 12.39
CA SER A 7 -23.13 39.84 13.85
C SER A 7 -22.30 38.66 14.37
N SER A 8 -21.28 38.94 15.19
CA SER A 8 -20.47 37.94 15.87
C SER A 8 -21.30 37.11 16.87
N LEU A 9 -21.32 35.79 16.70
CA LEU A 9 -21.82 34.87 17.73
C LEU A 9 -20.82 34.81 18.90
N PRO A 10 -21.27 34.74 20.17
CA PRO A 10 -20.38 34.73 21.31
C PRO A 10 -19.64 33.39 21.45
N ILE A 11 -18.36 33.46 21.80
CA ILE A 11 -17.50 32.31 22.11
C ILE A 11 -17.97 31.69 23.45
N PRO A 12 -18.19 30.37 23.55
CA PRO A 12 -18.55 29.71 24.80
C PRO A 12 -17.45 29.87 25.85
N THR A 13 -17.84 29.99 27.11
CA THR A 13 -16.87 30.08 28.21
C THR A 13 -16.32 28.70 28.59
N TYR A 14 -15.11 28.68 29.16
CA TYR A 14 -14.37 27.46 29.53
C TYR A 14 -15.15 26.49 30.45
N GLU A 15 -16.15 26.98 31.20
CA GLU A 15 -17.03 26.16 32.03
C GLU A 15 -18.13 25.43 31.22
N GLU A 16 -18.56 25.97 30.07
CA GLU A 16 -19.51 25.30 29.17
C GLU A 16 -18.87 24.15 28.38
N ALA A 17 -17.54 24.17 28.22
CA ALA A 17 -16.80 23.15 27.47
C ALA A 17 -16.44 21.90 28.29
N THR A 18 -16.65 21.90 29.61
CA THR A 18 -16.08 20.87 30.50
C THR A 18 -17.11 20.07 31.32
N SER A 19 -18.42 20.33 31.20
CA SER A 19 -19.43 19.59 31.95
C SER A 19 -20.51 18.94 31.07
N SER A 20 -20.36 17.63 30.79
CA SER A 20 -21.54 16.78 30.51
C SER A 20 -21.22 15.28 30.65
N ARG A 21 -21.59 14.72 31.80
CA ARG A 21 -22.09 13.33 31.90
C ARG A 21 -23.59 13.38 31.60
N PRO A 22 -24.18 12.51 30.75
CA PRO A 22 -25.62 12.43 30.65
C PRO A 22 -26.18 11.32 31.53
N GLY A 23 -26.96 11.72 32.54
CA GLY A 23 -27.96 10.88 33.17
C GLY A 23 -29.33 11.24 32.63
N SER A 24 -30.04 10.21 32.14
CA SER A 24 -31.49 10.08 31.94
C SER A 24 -32.40 11.31 32.13
N SER A 25 -33.30 11.56 31.18
CA SER A 25 -34.72 11.16 31.30
C SER A 25 -35.61 11.83 30.24
N GLN A 26 -36.53 11.04 29.72
CA GLN A 26 -37.67 11.45 28.90
C GLN A 26 -38.61 12.36 29.70
N THR A 27 -39.27 13.32 29.03
CA THR A 27 -40.75 13.33 28.84
C THR A 27 -41.20 14.64 28.20
N HIS A 28 -42.04 14.55 27.16
CA HIS A 28 -43.36 15.17 27.12
C HIS A 28 -44.04 14.87 25.78
N LEU A 29 -45.19 14.17 25.84
CA LEU A 29 -46.46 14.53 25.20
C LEU A 29 -47.52 13.49 25.64
N GLY A 30 -48.53 13.95 26.39
CA GLY A 30 -49.76 13.20 26.69
C GLY A 30 -50.76 13.29 25.52
N ALA A 31 -52.01 12.85 25.58
CA ALA A 31 -52.80 12.15 26.60
C ALA A 31 -54.08 11.64 25.88
N SER A 32 -54.56 10.41 26.17
CA SER A 32 -56.00 10.10 26.21
C SER A 32 -56.30 8.69 26.73
N TYR A 33 -56.87 8.66 27.95
CA TYR A 33 -58.03 7.88 28.43
C TYR A 33 -58.00 6.33 28.55
N ASN A 34 -58.16 5.93 29.83
CA ASN A 34 -59.00 4.86 30.42
C ASN A 34 -58.56 3.38 30.22
N ASP A 35 -58.57 2.48 31.21
CA ASP A 35 -59.03 2.50 32.61
C ASP A 35 -58.48 1.25 33.33
N ALA A 36 -58.47 1.31 34.67
CA ALA A 36 -58.52 0.21 35.65
C ALA A 36 -57.29 -0.70 35.93
N ASP A 37 -56.67 -0.40 37.08
CA ASP A 37 -55.94 -1.26 38.01
C ASP A 37 -56.60 -2.62 38.32
N ALA A 38 -55.77 -3.65 38.57
CA ALA A 38 -55.86 -4.47 39.80
C ALA A 38 -54.70 -5.49 39.92
N GLU A 39 -53.84 -5.21 40.90
CA GLU A 39 -53.17 -6.10 41.86
C GLU A 39 -53.34 -7.65 41.85
N ARG A 40 -52.24 -8.29 42.31
CA ARG A 40 -52.09 -9.49 43.20
C ARG A 40 -51.82 -10.88 42.62
N GLN A 41 -50.59 -11.33 42.93
CA GLN A 41 -50.18 -12.54 43.68
C GLN A 41 -50.71 -13.95 43.33
N GLY A 42 -49.73 -14.88 43.23
CA GLY A 42 -49.84 -16.32 43.52
C GLY A 42 -49.95 -17.19 42.26
N LEU A 43 -49.31 -18.34 42.07
CA LEU A 43 -48.61 -19.29 42.95
C LEU A 43 -47.77 -20.24 42.03
N LEU A 44 -46.62 -20.70 42.52
CA LEU A 44 -45.85 -21.86 41.99
C LEU A 44 -46.64 -23.18 42.21
N PRO A 45 -46.33 -24.31 41.50
CA PRO A 45 -45.16 -25.17 41.80
C PRO A 45 -44.42 -25.66 40.53
N ALA A 46 -43.08 -25.61 40.48
CA ALA A 46 -42.09 -26.59 41.00
C ALA A 46 -41.90 -27.88 40.16
N SER A 47 -40.73 -28.00 39.53
CA SER A 47 -39.97 -29.24 39.28
C SER A 47 -38.54 -28.83 38.85
N GLN A 48 -37.60 -28.67 39.79
CA GLN A 48 -36.51 -29.62 40.07
C GLN A 48 -35.82 -30.21 38.81
N ASN A 49 -34.72 -29.59 38.39
CA ASN A 49 -33.43 -30.27 38.46
C ASN A 49 -32.23 -29.31 38.37
N ALA A 50 -31.16 -29.76 39.03
CA ALA A 50 -30.01 -29.02 39.52
C ALA A 50 -29.17 -28.28 38.46
N HIS A 51 -28.73 -27.10 38.87
CA HIS A 51 -27.59 -26.35 38.37
C HIS A 51 -26.31 -27.22 38.28
N ARG A 52 -25.63 -27.19 37.14
CA ARG A 52 -24.22 -27.56 36.99
C ARG A 52 -23.55 -26.51 36.12
N GLN A 53 -22.47 -25.90 36.63
CA GLN A 53 -21.65 -24.95 35.88
C GLN A 53 -21.06 -25.65 34.63
N PRO A 54 -21.04 -25.02 33.44
CA PRO A 54 -20.29 -25.56 32.32
C PRO A 54 -18.80 -25.31 32.55
N THR A 55 -18.07 -26.39 32.81
CA THR A 55 -16.61 -26.45 32.63
C THR A 55 -16.31 -26.35 31.14
N VAL A 56 -15.52 -25.35 30.75
CA VAL A 56 -14.94 -25.23 29.42
C VAL A 56 -13.83 -26.28 29.30
N GLU A 57 -14.17 -27.46 28.81
CA GLU A 57 -13.20 -28.35 28.15
C GLU A 57 -13.32 -28.10 26.65
N SER A 58 -12.57 -27.12 26.14
CA SER A 58 -12.23 -27.10 24.72
C SER A 58 -11.11 -28.13 24.51
N ALA A 59 -11.36 -29.11 23.65
CA ALA A 59 -10.36 -30.06 23.21
C ALA A 59 -9.12 -29.31 22.68
N ARG A 60 -8.01 -29.44 23.40
CA ARG A 60 -6.69 -29.05 22.91
C ARG A 60 -6.35 -29.97 21.74
N SER A 61 -6.21 -29.41 20.55
CA SER A 61 -5.31 -29.96 19.53
C SER A 61 -3.98 -29.23 19.69
N SER A 62 -3.12 -29.75 20.55
CA SER A 62 -1.69 -29.45 20.50
C SER A 62 -1.08 -30.41 19.50
N LEU A 63 -0.88 -29.95 18.27
CA LEU A 63 -0.01 -30.58 17.29
C LEU A 63 0.85 -29.49 16.69
N ASP A 64 2.15 -29.71 16.83
CA ASP A 64 3.25 -28.93 16.30
C ASP A 64 3.03 -28.56 14.83
N SER A 65 3.11 -27.28 14.50
CA SER A 65 3.41 -26.85 13.14
C SER A 65 4.93 -26.70 13.04
N ASP A 66 5.59 -27.85 12.96
CA ASP A 66 6.99 -27.95 12.55
C ASP A 66 7.18 -27.41 11.13
N LEU A 67 8.36 -26.85 10.93
CA LEU A 67 8.96 -26.47 9.65
C LEU A 67 8.69 -27.54 8.59
N SER A 68 7.95 -27.19 7.54
CA SER A 68 7.66 -28.09 6.43
C SER A 68 8.94 -28.39 5.62
N PHE A 69 9.55 -29.54 5.87
CA PHE A 69 10.57 -30.12 4.99
C PHE A 69 9.92 -30.94 3.87
N HIS A 70 10.47 -30.81 2.65
CA HIS A 70 10.13 -31.65 1.50
C HIS A 70 11.05 -32.88 1.51
N GLU A 71 10.49 -34.08 1.66
CA GLU A 71 11.23 -35.34 1.55
C GLU A 71 11.70 -35.56 0.10
N MET A 72 13.02 -35.49 -0.14
CA MET A 72 13.64 -36.09 -1.31
C MET A 72 14.33 -37.40 -0.91
N HIS A 73 13.83 -38.52 -1.43
CA HIS A 73 14.52 -39.80 -1.39
C HIS A 73 15.83 -39.73 -2.20
N SER A 74 16.98 -39.95 -1.55
CA SER A 74 18.22 -40.29 -2.26
C SER A 74 18.78 -41.61 -1.72
N ASP A 75 18.84 -42.60 -2.62
CA ASP A 75 19.56 -43.85 -2.43
C ASP A 75 21.04 -43.62 -2.11
N GLY A 76 21.55 -44.46 -1.21
CA GLY A 76 22.88 -44.30 -0.64
C GLY A 76 24.04 -44.54 -1.61
N ARG A 77 25.10 -43.75 -1.44
CA ARG A 77 26.49 -44.16 -1.63
C ARG A 77 27.38 -43.38 -0.65
N ARG A 78 28.06 -44.12 0.22
CA ARG A 78 29.14 -43.65 1.09
C ARG A 78 30.34 -43.22 0.23
N SER A 79 30.84 -42.00 0.44
CA SER A 79 32.26 -41.67 0.27
C SER A 79 32.72 -40.70 1.36
N SER A 80 33.99 -40.84 1.69
CA SER A 80 34.72 -40.29 2.82
C SER A 80 35.25 -38.88 2.53
N ASP A 81 34.73 -37.84 3.18
CA ASP A 81 35.29 -36.48 3.13
C ASP A 81 35.04 -35.74 4.46
N ALA A 82 35.51 -36.30 5.58
CA ALA A 82 35.34 -35.71 6.92
C ALA A 82 36.64 -35.07 7.48
N ASP A 83 37.74 -35.07 6.72
CA ASP A 83 39.05 -34.60 7.21
C ASP A 83 39.56 -33.31 6.52
N ASP A 84 38.86 -32.77 5.52
CA ASP A 84 39.30 -31.58 4.78
C ASP A 84 38.73 -30.24 5.31
N GLU A 85 37.63 -30.24 6.08
CA GLU A 85 36.99 -29.01 6.58
C GLU A 85 37.71 -28.36 7.77
N ALA A 86 38.43 -29.14 8.60
CA ALA A 86 39.16 -28.60 9.75
C ALA A 86 40.45 -27.86 9.36
N ASN A 87 40.95 -28.06 8.14
CA ASN A 87 42.17 -27.43 7.64
C ASN A 87 41.91 -26.10 6.90
N LEU A 88 40.69 -25.87 6.39
CA LEU A 88 40.31 -24.62 5.71
C LEU A 88 40.14 -23.46 6.71
N VAL A 89 39.48 -23.71 7.84
CA VAL A 89 39.29 -22.70 8.91
C VAL A 89 40.61 -22.25 9.56
N ARG A 90 41.65 -23.09 9.46
CA ARG A 90 42.96 -22.80 10.05
C ARG A 90 43.89 -22.02 9.10
N ARG A 91 43.61 -22.03 7.80
CA ARG A 91 44.39 -21.35 6.78
C ARG A 91 43.98 -19.88 6.62
N ASP A 92 42.71 -19.56 6.82
CA ASP A 92 42.20 -18.18 6.75
C ASP A 92 42.57 -17.32 7.97
N MET A 93 43.05 -17.94 9.05
CA MET A 93 43.53 -17.23 10.25
C MET A 93 44.99 -16.75 10.14
N GLU A 94 45.76 -17.19 9.13
CA GLU A 94 47.17 -16.81 8.96
C GLU A 94 47.43 -15.79 7.82
N GLU A 95 46.44 -15.45 6.99
CA GLU A 95 46.62 -14.48 5.88
C GLU A 95 46.08 -13.06 6.16
N MET A 96 45.69 -12.74 7.40
CA MET A 96 45.27 -11.38 7.81
C MET A 96 46.31 -10.57 8.60
N GLU A 97 47.59 -10.91 8.47
CA GLU A 97 48.68 -9.97 8.77
C GLU A 97 49.43 -9.65 7.47
N VAL A 98 49.57 -8.35 7.19
CA VAL A 98 50.25 -7.71 6.05
C VAL A 98 49.31 -7.31 4.90
N LEU A 99 48.74 -6.10 5.02
CA LEU A 99 48.93 -4.97 4.08
C LEU A 99 48.14 -3.74 4.58
N ASP A 100 48.87 -2.66 4.84
CA ASP A 100 48.34 -1.35 5.23
C ASP A 100 48.08 -0.50 3.97
N PRO A 101 46.95 0.21 3.86
CA PRO A 101 47.04 1.61 3.47
C PRO A 101 46.06 2.56 4.20
N SER A 102 46.64 3.52 4.92
CA SER A 102 46.37 4.97 4.94
C SER A 102 44.93 5.53 4.85
N VAL A 103 44.54 6.13 5.98
CA VAL A 103 43.84 7.43 6.17
C VAL A 103 42.35 7.55 5.79
N ALA A 104 41.48 7.50 6.82
CA ALA A 104 40.52 8.57 7.16
C ALA A 104 39.98 8.36 8.60
N GLN A 105 40.64 8.96 9.60
CA GLN A 105 40.23 8.85 11.01
C GLN A 105 39.10 9.83 11.37
N SER A 106 37.98 9.27 11.81
CA SER A 106 36.84 9.92 12.44
C SER A 106 37.19 10.56 13.80
N ALA A 107 36.60 11.71 14.05
CA ALA A 107 36.96 12.72 15.05
C ALA A 107 36.42 12.47 16.47
N PHE A 108 36.67 11.29 17.06
CA PHE A 108 36.21 11.01 18.44
C PHE A 108 37.33 10.76 19.47
N SER A 109 38.58 10.60 19.06
CA SER A 109 39.70 10.26 19.95
C SER A 109 40.40 11.45 20.62
N LYS A 110 40.04 12.70 20.30
CA LYS A 110 40.69 13.90 20.87
C LYS A 110 40.11 14.41 22.20
N ARG A 111 39.13 13.72 22.81
CA ARG A 111 38.49 14.19 24.06
C ARG A 111 38.86 13.45 25.35
N LEU A 112 39.71 12.42 25.29
CA LEU A 112 40.09 11.64 26.48
C LEU A 112 41.53 11.88 26.99
N SER A 113 42.33 12.72 26.33
CA SER A 113 43.71 13.02 26.76
C SER A 113 43.85 14.12 27.82
N TYR A 114 42.77 14.68 28.35
CA TYR A 114 42.81 15.75 29.35
C TYR A 114 42.63 15.30 30.81
N PHE A 115 42.44 14.01 31.09
CA PHE A 115 42.18 13.53 32.46
C PHE A 115 43.37 12.85 33.18
N THR A 116 44.55 12.77 32.55
CA THR A 116 45.74 12.14 33.16
C THR A 116 46.80 13.13 33.68
N HIS A 117 46.54 14.44 33.63
CA HIS A 117 47.47 15.47 34.12
C HIS A 117 46.92 16.30 35.28
N THR A 118 46.37 15.67 36.33
CA THR A 118 46.08 16.39 37.59
C THR A 118 46.21 15.53 38.86
N LEU A 119 47.12 14.55 38.92
CA LEU A 119 47.37 13.78 40.15
C LEU A 119 48.86 13.56 40.49
N SER A 120 49.77 14.34 39.92
CA SER A 120 51.23 14.20 40.16
C SER A 120 51.84 15.22 41.14
N THR A 121 51.06 15.94 41.95
CA THR A 121 51.58 16.97 42.89
C THR A 121 51.34 16.72 44.38
N LEU A 122 50.81 15.56 44.79
CA LEU A 122 50.70 15.22 46.22
C LEU A 122 51.95 14.48 46.72
N ARG A 123 52.92 15.24 47.24
CA ARG A 123 54.05 14.72 48.03
C ARG A 123 53.57 14.36 49.44
N LEU A 124 53.43 13.06 49.71
CA LEU A 124 53.21 12.54 51.07
C LEU A 124 54.51 12.65 51.92
N PRO A 125 54.44 13.09 53.18
CA PRO A 125 55.61 13.18 54.06
C PRO A 125 56.05 11.79 54.57
N ARG A 126 57.36 11.55 54.58
CA ARG A 126 57.99 10.35 55.16
C ARG A 126 57.87 10.38 56.69
N LEU A 127 57.09 9.47 57.27
CA LEU A 127 57.12 9.19 58.70
C LEU A 127 58.09 8.03 58.97
N ASN A 128 59.20 8.34 59.65
CA ASN A 128 60.14 7.37 60.18
C ASN A 128 59.48 6.57 61.32
N LEU A 129 59.25 5.27 61.13
CA LEU A 129 58.93 4.35 62.21
C LEU A 129 60.17 4.15 63.08
N ARG A 130 60.13 4.65 64.32
CA ARG A 130 61.07 4.31 65.37
C ARG A 130 60.47 3.19 66.20
N GLU A 131 61.14 2.04 66.24
CA GLU A 131 60.76 0.92 67.09
C GLU A 131 60.72 1.35 68.56
N ARG A 132 59.55 1.22 69.19
CA ARG A 132 59.41 1.23 70.64
C ARG A 132 58.36 0.19 70.99
N GLY A 133 58.85 -0.94 71.49
CA GLY A 133 58.04 -2.11 71.81
C GLY A 133 56.91 -1.78 72.77
N TRP A 134 55.69 -2.15 72.38
CA TRP A 134 54.55 -2.26 73.27
C TRP A 134 54.15 -3.72 73.39
N SER A 135 54.42 -4.25 74.57
CA SER A 135 53.95 -5.54 75.07
C SER A 135 52.44 -5.50 75.27
N CYS A 136 51.72 -6.39 74.60
CA CYS A 136 50.29 -6.63 74.82
C CYS A 136 50.04 -7.22 76.22
N PRO A 137 49.05 -6.73 76.99
CA PRO A 137 48.41 -7.52 78.02
C PRO A 137 47.21 -8.28 77.45
N ASN A 138 47.10 -9.56 77.85
CA ASN A 138 46.01 -10.46 77.50
C ASN A 138 44.63 -10.02 78.07
N PRO A 139 43.54 -10.52 77.48
CA PRO A 139 42.20 -9.96 77.62
C PRO A 139 41.45 -10.56 78.81
N ARG A 140 40.57 -9.76 79.44
CA ARG A 140 39.50 -10.30 80.29
C ARG A 140 38.23 -9.46 80.22
N ILE A 141 37.16 -10.18 79.86
CA ILE A 141 35.74 -9.97 80.21
C ILE A 141 34.94 -9.05 79.26
N LEU A 142 34.23 -9.69 78.31
CA LEU A 142 32.89 -9.31 77.86
C LEU A 142 31.90 -9.74 78.97
N PRO A 143 30.76 -9.05 79.24
CA PRO A 143 29.66 -8.85 78.28
C PRO A 143 28.91 -7.50 78.49
N GLU A 144 28.10 -6.96 77.58
CA GLU A 144 26.73 -7.33 77.20
C GLU A 144 26.28 -6.31 76.14
N GLY A 145 25.51 -6.74 75.14
CA GLY A 145 24.83 -5.83 74.21
C GLY A 145 25.42 -5.80 72.80
N SER A 146 24.82 -6.59 71.90
CA SER A 146 24.83 -6.41 70.44
C SER A 146 26.19 -6.08 69.80
N GLY A 147 27.10 -7.04 69.75
CA GLY A 147 28.32 -6.92 68.98
C GLY A 147 28.33 -7.92 67.83
N VAL A 148 27.88 -7.51 66.65
CA VAL A 148 28.06 -8.26 65.40
C VAL A 148 29.52 -8.71 65.35
N SER A 149 29.77 -10.03 65.38
CA SER A 149 31.12 -10.54 65.42
C SER A 149 31.87 -10.01 64.20
N VAL A 150 33.12 -9.57 64.38
CA VAL A 150 33.98 -9.04 63.30
C VAL A 150 33.95 -9.89 62.01
N PRO A 151 33.82 -11.23 62.06
CA PRO A 151 33.61 -12.06 60.87
C PRO A 151 32.33 -11.76 60.09
N ILE A 152 31.22 -11.40 60.76
CA ILE A 152 29.95 -11.06 60.12
C ILE A 152 30.05 -9.68 59.44
N VAL A 153 30.70 -8.70 60.08
CA VAL A 153 30.96 -7.39 59.47
C VAL A 153 31.84 -7.54 58.22
N ALA A 154 32.88 -8.38 58.29
CA ALA A 154 33.73 -8.68 57.14
C ALA A 154 32.96 -9.35 55.99
N ARG A 155 32.00 -10.25 56.30
CA ARG A 155 31.13 -10.88 55.29
C ARG A 155 30.18 -9.88 54.63
N VAL A 156 29.61 -8.95 55.40
CA VAL A 156 28.73 -7.89 54.85
C VAL A 156 29.52 -6.93 53.96
N ILE A 157 30.75 -6.56 54.35
CA ILE A 157 31.64 -5.75 53.52
C ILE A 157 32.04 -6.51 52.24
N GLY A 158 32.32 -7.81 52.34
CA GLY A 158 32.56 -8.66 51.18
C GLY A 158 31.35 -8.73 50.22
N LEU A 159 30.14 -8.87 50.76
CA LEU A 159 28.90 -8.86 49.97
C LEU A 159 28.66 -7.50 49.29
N LEU A 160 28.91 -6.39 50.00
CA LEU A 160 28.81 -5.05 49.43
C LEU A 160 29.84 -4.83 48.34
N PHE A 161 31.05 -5.38 48.48
CA PHE A 161 32.08 -5.31 47.45
C PHE A 161 31.70 -6.13 46.21
N ILE A 162 31.14 -7.33 46.39
CA ILE A 162 30.60 -8.14 45.28
C ILE A 162 29.44 -7.41 44.59
N ALA A 163 28.50 -6.83 45.35
CA ALA A 163 27.39 -6.07 44.79
C ALA A 163 27.87 -4.82 44.03
N LEU A 164 28.87 -4.11 44.56
CA LEU A 164 29.50 -2.97 43.90
C LEU A 164 30.26 -3.38 42.64
N MET A 165 30.92 -4.54 42.66
CA MET A 165 31.60 -5.10 41.49
C MET A 165 30.60 -5.49 40.40
N VAL A 166 29.52 -6.19 40.75
CA VAL A 166 28.42 -6.52 39.82
C VAL A 166 27.80 -5.24 39.26
N TYR A 167 27.52 -4.26 40.11
CA TYR A 167 27.01 -2.96 39.68
C TYR A 167 27.99 -2.22 38.76
N SER A 168 29.29 -2.28 39.04
CA SER A 168 30.32 -1.65 38.20
C SER A 168 30.47 -2.36 36.85
N LEU A 169 30.31 -3.68 36.81
CA LEU A 169 30.29 -4.47 35.56
C LEU A 169 29.09 -4.11 34.67
N PHE A 170 27.93 -3.82 35.27
CA PHE A 170 26.77 -3.25 34.57
C PHE A 170 26.99 -1.79 34.15
N ALA A 171 27.58 -0.96 35.02
CA ALA A 171 27.82 0.47 34.76
C ALA A 171 28.89 0.72 33.68
N LEU A 172 29.82 -0.23 33.48
CA LEU A 172 30.89 -0.17 32.48
C LEU A 172 30.56 -0.94 31.19
N ASN A 173 29.32 -1.42 31.02
CA ASN A 173 28.87 -2.21 29.85
C ASN A 173 29.72 -3.47 29.58
N VAL A 174 30.34 -4.05 30.60
CA VAL A 174 31.02 -5.35 30.51
C VAL A 174 30.01 -6.49 30.62
N ILE A 175 28.89 -6.25 31.32
CA ILE A 175 27.67 -7.05 31.26
C ILE A 175 26.62 -6.17 30.58
N PRO A 176 26.05 -6.56 29.42
CA PRO A 176 25.06 -5.75 28.73
C PRO A 176 23.83 -5.56 29.63
N ASN A 177 23.42 -4.30 29.73
CA ASN A 177 22.24 -3.86 30.47
C ASN A 177 20.98 -4.49 29.83
N ARG A 178 20.55 -5.67 30.31
CA ARG A 178 19.20 -6.23 30.02
C ARG A 178 18.12 -5.48 30.83
N ALA A 179 18.08 -4.17 30.67
CA ALA A 179 17.02 -3.28 31.14
C ALA A 179 16.64 -2.40 29.94
N GLY A 180 15.75 -2.94 29.11
CA GLY A 180 15.48 -2.44 27.75
C GLY A 180 15.03 -3.53 26.78
N LEU A 181 14.98 -4.80 27.22
CA LEU A 181 14.20 -5.83 26.55
C LEU A 181 12.74 -5.35 26.52
N ALA A 182 12.27 -4.91 25.35
CA ALA A 182 10.91 -5.26 24.94
C ALA A 182 10.73 -6.73 25.33
N GLN A 183 9.65 -7.06 26.02
CA GLN A 183 9.39 -8.47 26.33
C GLN A 183 9.45 -9.22 25.00
N HIS A 184 10.38 -10.17 24.86
CA HIS A 184 10.36 -11.06 23.71
C HIS A 184 9.10 -11.91 23.89
N TYR A 185 8.01 -11.41 23.33
CA TYR A 185 6.77 -12.12 23.25
C TYR A 185 7.00 -13.32 22.36
N ASP A 186 6.43 -14.45 22.77
CA ASP A 186 6.34 -15.60 21.90
C ASP A 186 5.62 -15.18 20.58
N PRO A 187 6.23 -15.41 19.41
CA PRO A 187 5.68 -14.94 18.13
C PRO A 187 4.25 -15.40 17.87
N GLU A 188 3.91 -16.64 18.25
CA GLU A 188 2.54 -17.16 18.11
C GLU A 188 1.56 -16.45 19.02
N SER A 189 1.97 -16.10 20.25
CA SER A 189 1.17 -15.32 21.17
C SER A 189 0.87 -13.92 20.60
N VAL A 190 1.83 -13.28 19.91
CA VAL A 190 1.60 -11.98 19.23
C VAL A 190 0.65 -12.14 18.05
N ARG A 191 0.84 -13.15 17.19
CA ARG A 191 -0.06 -13.43 16.05
C ARG A 191 -1.49 -13.68 16.52
N ALA A 192 -1.67 -14.54 17.53
CA ALA A 192 -2.99 -14.83 18.10
C ALA A 192 -3.63 -13.58 18.71
N ARG A 193 -2.84 -12.73 19.38
CA ARG A 193 -3.31 -11.48 19.96
C ARG A 193 -3.81 -10.51 18.88
N VAL A 194 -3.03 -10.33 17.82
CA VAL A 194 -3.41 -9.48 16.68
C VAL A 194 -4.71 -9.96 16.05
N GLN A 195 -4.84 -11.26 15.79
CA GLN A 195 -6.07 -11.80 15.19
C GLN A 195 -7.31 -11.63 16.09
N GLN A 196 -7.15 -11.71 17.41
CA GLN A 196 -8.23 -11.56 18.38
C GLN A 196 -8.63 -10.10 18.64
N GLU A 197 -7.71 -9.15 18.48
CA GLU A 197 -7.95 -7.73 18.73
C GLU A 197 -8.70 -7.03 17.59
N VAL A 198 -8.77 -7.62 16.40
CA VAL A 198 -9.52 -7.05 15.27
C VAL A 198 -11.01 -6.96 15.63
N ASP A 199 -11.52 -5.72 15.66
CA ASP A 199 -12.92 -5.41 15.95
C ASP A 199 -13.64 -4.85 14.72
N LYS A 200 -14.58 -5.64 14.20
CA LYS A 200 -15.39 -5.28 13.03
C LYS A 200 -16.34 -4.10 13.28
N GLU A 201 -16.82 -3.89 14.51
CA GLU A 201 -17.68 -2.75 14.82
C GLU A 201 -16.89 -1.44 14.82
N ARG A 202 -15.60 -1.51 15.19
CA ARG A 202 -14.69 -0.37 15.10
C ARG A 202 -14.40 -0.02 13.64
N ILE A 203 -14.10 -1.01 12.81
CA ILE A 203 -13.90 -0.82 11.36
C ILE A 203 -15.16 -0.21 10.72
N LYS A 204 -16.34 -0.73 11.07
CA LYS A 204 -17.62 -0.18 10.63
C LYS A 204 -17.80 1.28 11.04
N GLY A 205 -17.46 1.64 12.28
CA GLY A 205 -17.48 3.01 12.76
C GLY A 205 -16.52 3.94 12.01
N TYR A 206 -15.31 3.46 11.69
CA TYR A 206 -14.36 4.20 10.86
C TYR A 206 -14.89 4.42 9.44
N LEU A 207 -15.43 3.38 8.80
CA LEU A 207 -16.00 3.51 7.46
C LEU A 207 -17.17 4.49 7.43
N GLN A 208 -18.06 4.44 8.42
CA GLN A 208 -19.17 5.38 8.56
C GLN A 208 -18.68 6.83 8.67
N TYR A 209 -17.52 7.05 9.29
CA TYR A 209 -16.93 8.38 9.41
C TYR A 209 -16.30 8.86 8.10
N PHE A 210 -15.51 8.02 7.42
CA PHE A 210 -14.93 8.36 6.11
C PHE A 210 -16.03 8.75 5.11
N THR A 211 -17.11 7.97 5.07
CA THR A 211 -18.24 8.18 4.15
C THR A 211 -19.25 9.25 4.59
N SER A 212 -18.97 10.00 5.66
CA SER A 212 -19.93 10.95 6.24
C SER A 212 -20.11 12.23 5.41
N PHE A 213 -19.14 12.59 4.57
CA PHE A 213 -19.18 13.71 3.65
C PHE A 213 -18.21 13.46 2.47
N ASP A 214 -18.20 14.31 1.45
CA ASP A 214 -17.30 14.19 0.29
C ASP A 214 -15.87 14.63 0.62
N HIS A 215 -14.88 13.81 0.26
CA HIS A 215 -13.47 14.06 0.60
C HIS A 215 -12.57 13.94 -0.64
N VAL A 216 -12.81 14.82 -1.61
CA VAL A 216 -12.00 14.96 -2.82
C VAL A 216 -10.61 15.49 -2.47
N ALA A 217 -9.59 14.98 -3.16
CA ALA A 217 -8.19 15.36 -2.98
C ALA A 217 -7.97 16.88 -2.90
N GLY A 218 -7.19 17.32 -1.91
CA GLY A 218 -6.83 18.73 -1.73
C GLY A 218 -7.98 19.67 -1.35
N THR A 219 -9.18 19.17 -1.06
CA THR A 219 -10.34 19.98 -0.62
C THR A 219 -10.42 20.10 0.91
N GLU A 220 -11.31 20.97 1.39
CA GLU A 220 -11.58 21.10 2.84
C GLU A 220 -12.07 19.79 3.47
N GLY A 221 -12.83 18.99 2.71
CA GLY A 221 -13.30 17.68 3.14
C GLY A 221 -12.14 16.71 3.40
N ASP A 222 -11.24 16.56 2.42
CA ASP A 222 -10.07 15.70 2.60
C ASP A 222 -9.16 16.19 3.74
N TRP A 223 -8.93 17.51 3.86
CA TRP A 223 -8.15 18.07 4.96
C TRP A 223 -8.72 17.73 6.34
N PHE A 224 -10.04 17.79 6.51
CA PHE A 224 -10.68 17.41 7.75
C PHE A 224 -10.46 15.91 8.05
N MET A 225 -10.48 15.09 7.01
CA MET A 225 -10.25 13.66 7.12
C MET A 225 -8.77 13.34 7.44
N ALA A 226 -7.82 14.05 6.85
CA ALA A 226 -6.39 14.00 7.19
C ALA A 226 -6.14 14.36 8.66
N LYS A 227 -6.81 15.41 9.16
CA LYS A 227 -6.78 15.79 10.58
C LYS A 227 -7.28 14.69 11.48
N TRP A 228 -8.42 14.11 11.12
CA TRP A 228 -9.02 13.07 11.92
C TRP A 228 -8.12 11.84 12.01
N VAL A 229 -7.55 11.36 10.89
CA VAL A 229 -6.59 10.23 10.87
C VAL A 229 -5.38 10.53 11.77
N ARG A 230 -4.77 11.70 11.57
CA ARG A 230 -3.59 12.13 12.33
C ARG A 230 -3.87 12.17 13.84
N ASP A 231 -5.00 12.74 14.25
CA ASP A 231 -5.35 12.87 15.66
C ASP A 231 -5.68 11.52 16.29
N HIS A 232 -6.29 10.60 15.55
CA HIS A 232 -6.52 9.22 15.99
C HIS A 232 -5.21 8.46 16.20
N TRP A 233 -4.27 8.54 15.26
CA TRP A 233 -2.95 7.91 15.37
C TRP A 233 -2.10 8.53 16.48
N ALA A 234 -2.19 9.84 16.69
CA ALA A 234 -1.52 10.50 17.80
C ALA A 234 -2.11 10.03 19.15
N ALA A 235 -3.43 9.90 19.23
CA ALA A 235 -4.12 9.42 20.43
C ALA A 235 -3.89 7.93 20.73
N SER A 236 -3.66 7.10 19.70
CA SER A 236 -3.37 5.66 19.87
C SER A 236 -1.97 5.38 20.44
N GLY A 237 -1.10 6.38 20.48
CA GLY A 237 0.23 6.28 21.09
C GLY A 237 1.32 5.78 20.15
N MET A 238 1.23 6.09 18.85
CA MET A 238 2.35 5.93 17.92
C MET A 238 3.59 6.74 18.36
N ASP A 239 4.78 6.34 17.92
CA ASP A 239 6.02 7.05 18.30
C ASP A 239 6.11 8.43 17.66
N LYS A 240 5.62 8.55 16.42
CA LYS A 240 5.60 9.80 15.67
C LYS A 240 4.42 9.81 14.71
N VAL A 241 3.79 10.97 14.55
CA VAL A 241 2.75 11.21 13.54
C VAL A 241 3.02 12.56 12.87
N ASP A 242 3.18 12.57 11.55
CA ASP A 242 3.52 13.75 10.76
C ASP A 242 2.51 13.98 9.63
N TYR A 243 2.33 15.24 9.24
CA TYR A 243 1.84 15.58 7.91
C TYR A 243 3.02 15.65 6.94
N LEU A 244 2.79 15.23 5.70
CA LEU A 244 3.71 15.41 4.58
C LEU A 244 2.94 16.16 3.49
N ASP A 245 3.27 17.43 3.32
CA ASP A 245 2.58 18.37 2.44
C ASP A 245 3.25 18.43 1.05
N TYR A 246 2.44 18.35 0.00
CA TYR A 246 2.86 18.61 -1.38
C TYR A 246 1.94 19.65 -2.03
N TRP A 247 2.43 20.32 -3.08
CA TRP A 247 1.73 21.38 -3.81
C TRP A 247 1.62 21.02 -5.29
N VAL A 248 0.51 20.44 -5.69
CA VAL A 248 0.37 19.67 -6.92
C VAL A 248 -0.61 20.32 -7.89
N TYR A 249 -0.59 19.92 -9.16
CA TYR A 249 -1.63 20.32 -10.11
C TYR A 249 -2.92 19.52 -9.92
N LEU A 250 -4.02 20.22 -9.66
CA LEU A 250 -5.37 19.65 -9.59
C LEU A 250 -6.39 20.56 -10.29
N ASN A 251 -7.44 19.96 -10.84
CA ASN A 251 -8.56 20.67 -11.47
C ASN A 251 -9.91 20.24 -10.88
N TYR A 252 -10.82 21.19 -10.72
CA TYR A 252 -12.12 21.01 -10.10
C TYR A 252 -13.26 21.56 -10.99
N PRO A 253 -14.46 20.97 -10.92
CA PRO A 253 -15.60 21.42 -11.69
C PRO A 253 -16.13 22.76 -11.17
N THR A 254 -16.64 23.60 -12.07
CA THR A 254 -17.38 24.81 -11.69
C THR A 254 -18.88 24.62 -11.94
N VAL A 255 -19.71 25.33 -11.17
CA VAL A 255 -21.19 25.20 -11.18
C VAL A 255 -21.79 25.49 -12.56
N THR A 256 -21.28 26.50 -13.28
CA THR A 256 -21.78 26.90 -14.60
C THR A 256 -20.83 26.53 -15.74
N GLY A 257 -19.77 25.80 -15.45
CA GLY A 257 -18.71 25.52 -16.42
C GLY A 257 -18.96 24.33 -17.32
N ARG A 258 -19.91 23.46 -16.97
CA ARG A 258 -20.14 22.19 -17.67
C ARG A 258 -21.48 22.18 -18.37
N ARG A 259 -21.50 21.72 -19.62
CA ARG A 259 -22.72 21.52 -20.42
C ARG A 259 -22.44 20.49 -21.52
N VAL A 260 -23.34 19.52 -21.66
CA VAL A 260 -23.38 18.61 -22.81
C VAL A 260 -24.77 18.71 -23.41
N GLY A 261 -24.86 18.85 -24.73
CA GLY A 261 -26.15 18.92 -25.38
C GLY A 261 -26.09 18.88 -26.89
N ILE A 262 -27.16 18.38 -27.51
CA ILE A 262 -27.34 18.42 -28.96
C ILE A 262 -27.82 19.83 -29.31
N VAL A 263 -27.06 20.53 -30.15
CA VAL A 263 -27.35 21.92 -30.54
C VAL A 263 -27.89 22.05 -31.96
N ASP A 264 -27.65 21.04 -32.80
CA ASP A 264 -28.07 20.96 -34.20
C ASP A 264 -28.31 19.48 -34.52
N PRO A 265 -29.40 19.11 -35.23
CA PRO A 265 -30.48 19.99 -35.68
C PRO A 265 -31.47 20.36 -34.55
N PRO A 266 -32.24 21.46 -34.68
CA PRO A 266 -33.10 21.99 -33.60
C PRO A 266 -34.14 21.00 -33.06
N GLU A 267 -34.61 20.06 -33.89
CA GLU A 267 -35.58 19.03 -33.53
C GLU A 267 -35.03 17.96 -32.58
N LEU A 268 -33.70 17.75 -32.57
CA LEU A 268 -33.01 16.84 -31.66
C LEU A 268 -32.40 17.57 -30.46
N ARG A 269 -32.71 18.86 -30.30
CA ARG A 269 -32.12 19.69 -29.25
C ARG A 269 -32.41 19.13 -27.87
N TRP A 270 -31.35 18.93 -27.11
CA TRP A 270 -31.39 18.31 -25.80
C TRP A 270 -30.18 18.76 -24.97
N ASP A 271 -30.35 18.80 -23.65
CA ASP A 271 -29.31 19.14 -22.68
C ASP A 271 -29.22 18.02 -21.63
N ALA A 272 -28.01 17.55 -21.38
CA ALA A 272 -27.72 16.51 -20.39
C ALA A 272 -27.95 17.02 -18.97
N MET A 273 -28.35 16.11 -18.08
CA MET A 273 -28.50 16.44 -16.67
C MET A 273 -27.13 16.54 -15.96
N LEU A 274 -26.15 15.73 -16.40
CA LEU A 274 -24.76 15.64 -15.90
C LEU A 274 -24.61 15.17 -14.45
N GLU A 275 -25.40 15.72 -13.53
CA GLU A 275 -25.31 15.42 -12.12
C GLU A 275 -26.20 14.24 -11.73
N GLU A 276 -25.66 13.39 -10.88
CA GLU A 276 -26.39 12.32 -10.21
C GLU A 276 -27.50 12.92 -9.34
N GLU A 277 -28.58 12.17 -9.11
CA GLU A 277 -29.54 12.57 -8.10
C GLU A 277 -28.88 12.56 -6.71
N ASN A 278 -29.40 13.38 -5.79
CA ASN A 278 -28.88 13.40 -4.43
C ASN A 278 -29.25 12.08 -3.75
N VAL A 279 -28.23 11.28 -3.43
CA VAL A 279 -28.38 9.92 -2.90
C VAL A 279 -29.08 9.91 -1.54
N TYR A 280 -28.95 10.99 -0.77
CA TYR A 280 -29.56 11.16 0.55
C TYR A 280 -30.86 11.98 0.54
N ARG A 281 -31.40 12.30 -0.65
CA ARG A 281 -32.69 13.02 -0.78
C ARG A 281 -33.82 12.29 -0.06
N ALA A 282 -33.83 10.96 -0.11
CA ALA A 282 -34.88 10.13 0.48
C ALA A 282 -34.81 10.09 2.02
N THR A 283 -33.62 10.21 2.61
CA THR A 283 -33.42 10.26 4.07
C THR A 283 -33.60 11.66 4.62
N GLY A 284 -33.54 12.69 3.77
CA GLY A 284 -33.60 14.10 4.15
C GLY A 284 -32.28 14.60 4.75
N GLU A 285 -31.20 13.82 4.65
CA GLU A 285 -29.88 14.23 5.10
C GLU A 285 -29.25 15.20 4.08
N GLY A 286 -28.86 16.38 4.55
CA GLY A 286 -28.22 17.41 3.73
C GLY A 286 -26.71 17.18 3.54
N LYS A 287 -26.30 16.00 3.08
CA LYS A 287 -24.88 15.73 2.77
C LYS A 287 -24.50 16.42 1.45
N GLN A 288 -23.33 17.05 1.43
CA GLN A 288 -22.75 17.62 0.22
C GLN A 288 -22.40 16.48 -0.75
N GLN A 289 -22.69 16.68 -2.03
CA GLN A 289 -22.42 15.73 -3.09
C GLN A 289 -21.57 16.40 -4.15
N THR A 290 -20.45 15.77 -4.50
CA THR A 290 -19.52 16.30 -5.47
C THR A 290 -20.12 16.31 -6.88
N MET A 291 -19.86 17.38 -7.63
CA MET A 291 -20.23 17.48 -9.05
C MET A 291 -19.53 16.39 -9.91
N SER A 292 -19.99 16.11 -11.13
CA SER A 292 -19.37 15.12 -12.04
C SER A 292 -18.32 15.69 -13.01
N TRP A 293 -17.09 15.17 -13.01
CA TRP A 293 -16.04 15.61 -13.94
C TRP A 293 -14.95 14.54 -14.10
N HIS A 294 -14.01 14.81 -15.01
CA HIS A 294 -12.76 14.09 -15.10
C HIS A 294 -11.60 14.93 -14.53
N GLY A 295 -10.86 14.39 -13.55
CA GLY A 295 -9.55 14.95 -13.15
C GLY A 295 -8.57 14.94 -14.32
N GLY A 296 -7.67 15.90 -14.43
CA GLY A 296 -6.72 16.05 -15.54
C GLY A 296 -7.32 16.45 -16.89
N SER A 297 -8.64 16.66 -17.01
CA SER A 297 -9.28 17.03 -18.28
C SER A 297 -8.98 18.47 -18.69
N ARG A 298 -8.78 18.71 -19.98
CA ARG A 298 -8.51 20.05 -20.52
C ARG A 298 -9.75 20.95 -20.44
N ALA A 299 -9.61 22.18 -19.97
CA ALA A 299 -10.68 23.17 -20.10
C ALA A 299 -10.99 23.51 -21.57
N GLY A 300 -12.27 23.56 -21.94
CA GLY A 300 -12.67 23.78 -23.32
C GLY A 300 -14.16 24.01 -23.54
N ASN A 301 -14.49 24.54 -24.71
CA ASN A 301 -15.85 24.64 -25.22
C ASN A 301 -15.81 24.31 -26.72
N VAL A 302 -16.29 23.13 -27.08
CA VAL A 302 -16.18 22.58 -28.42
C VAL A 302 -17.55 22.14 -28.93
N THR A 303 -17.74 22.21 -30.24
CA THR A 303 -18.92 21.66 -30.91
C THR A 303 -18.46 20.87 -32.11
N GLY A 304 -18.93 19.63 -32.23
CA GLY A 304 -18.59 18.72 -33.30
C GLY A 304 -19.73 17.76 -33.60
N HIS A 305 -19.71 17.10 -34.75
CA HIS A 305 -20.66 16.02 -35.03
C HIS A 305 -20.40 14.84 -34.07
N LEU A 306 -21.45 14.08 -33.73
CA LEU A 306 -21.34 12.97 -32.80
C LEU A 306 -20.80 11.71 -33.49
N VAL A 307 -19.81 11.07 -32.88
CA VAL A 307 -19.30 9.75 -33.29
C VAL A 307 -19.31 8.79 -32.10
N TYR A 308 -19.87 7.60 -32.27
CA TYR A 308 -19.75 6.51 -31.30
C TYR A 308 -18.55 5.63 -31.64
N ALA A 309 -17.66 5.41 -30.66
CA ALA A 309 -16.38 4.72 -30.86
C ALA A 309 -16.14 3.57 -29.87
N ASN A 310 -17.20 2.86 -29.45
CA ASN A 310 -17.10 1.68 -28.58
C ASN A 310 -16.25 1.95 -27.32
N ALA A 311 -15.15 1.23 -27.11
CA ALA A 311 -14.29 1.37 -25.94
C ALA A 311 -13.37 2.59 -26.05
N GLY A 312 -13.18 3.14 -27.25
CA GLY A 312 -12.23 4.22 -27.50
C GLY A 312 -10.78 3.75 -27.53
N SER A 313 -10.52 2.49 -27.87
CA SER A 313 -9.15 1.99 -28.07
C SER A 313 -8.56 2.48 -29.39
N ARG A 314 -7.23 2.33 -29.56
CA ARG A 314 -6.56 2.68 -30.83
C ARG A 314 -7.10 1.84 -31.99
N GLU A 315 -7.44 0.59 -31.70
CA GLU A 315 -8.01 -0.40 -32.62
C GLU A 315 -9.43 0.00 -33.02
N ASP A 316 -10.22 0.54 -32.09
CA ASP A 316 -11.56 1.05 -32.40
C ASP A 316 -11.50 2.25 -33.35
N PHE A 317 -10.58 3.20 -33.12
CA PHE A 317 -10.41 4.33 -34.05
C PHE A 317 -9.85 3.90 -35.41
N ARG A 318 -8.96 2.91 -35.47
CA ARG A 318 -8.48 2.33 -36.74
C ARG A 318 -9.63 1.70 -37.52
N LYS A 319 -10.51 0.95 -36.86
CA LYS A 319 -11.71 0.35 -37.50
C LYS A 319 -12.65 1.43 -38.03
N LEU A 320 -12.87 2.51 -37.28
CA LEU A 320 -13.69 3.65 -37.76
C LEU A 320 -13.10 4.28 -39.03
N GLU A 321 -11.79 4.45 -39.09
CA GLU A 321 -11.09 4.94 -40.28
C GLU A 321 -11.26 3.98 -41.47
N GLU A 322 -11.08 2.68 -41.27
CA GLU A 322 -11.30 1.63 -42.30
C GLU A 322 -12.75 1.60 -42.81
N MET A 323 -13.72 1.87 -41.94
CA MET A 323 -15.14 1.99 -42.28
C MET A 323 -15.49 3.30 -43.02
N GLY A 324 -14.56 4.24 -43.10
CA GLY A 324 -14.74 5.56 -43.71
C GLY A 324 -15.54 6.53 -42.83
N VAL A 325 -15.55 6.34 -41.51
CA VAL A 325 -16.20 7.24 -40.55
C VAL A 325 -15.27 8.40 -40.24
N GLN A 326 -15.75 9.63 -40.40
CA GLN A 326 -14.95 10.83 -40.14
C GLN A 326 -14.93 11.15 -38.64
N VAL A 327 -13.81 10.88 -37.96
CA VAL A 327 -13.60 11.26 -36.55
C VAL A 327 -13.07 12.69 -36.40
N LYS A 328 -12.32 13.19 -37.38
CA LYS A 328 -11.73 14.53 -37.31
C LYS A 328 -12.81 15.62 -37.13
N GLY A 329 -12.70 16.39 -36.06
CA GLY A 329 -13.64 17.46 -35.70
C GLY A 329 -14.89 17.01 -34.95
N SER A 330 -14.97 15.73 -34.55
CA SER A 330 -16.13 15.17 -33.84
C SER A 330 -16.06 15.37 -32.32
N VAL A 331 -17.21 15.27 -31.68
CA VAL A 331 -17.30 14.91 -30.25
C VAL A 331 -17.55 13.41 -30.21
N VAL A 332 -16.62 12.66 -29.60
CA VAL A 332 -16.69 11.20 -29.56
C VAL A 332 -17.39 10.75 -28.27
N LEU A 333 -18.27 9.76 -28.38
CA LEU A 333 -18.85 9.02 -27.27
C LEU A 333 -18.21 7.63 -27.18
N VAL A 334 -17.63 7.31 -26.03
CA VAL A 334 -17.03 6.02 -25.71
C VAL A 334 -17.64 5.45 -24.43
N ARG A 335 -17.55 4.15 -24.21
CA ARG A 335 -17.99 3.49 -22.98
C ARG A 335 -16.83 3.07 -22.09
N TYR A 336 -17.06 3.09 -20.77
CA TYR A 336 -16.23 2.40 -19.80
C TYR A 336 -16.23 0.89 -20.08
N GLY A 337 -15.14 0.21 -19.73
CA GLY A 337 -14.95 -1.21 -20.02
C GLY A 337 -14.67 -1.48 -21.50
N ALA A 338 -15.14 -2.64 -21.99
CA ALA A 338 -14.94 -3.14 -23.35
C ALA A 338 -13.46 -3.33 -23.77
N GLY A 339 -12.61 -3.77 -22.83
CA GLY A 339 -11.21 -4.16 -23.08
C GLY A 339 -10.17 -3.06 -22.82
N LEU A 340 -10.58 -1.82 -22.53
CA LEU A 340 -9.69 -0.75 -22.08
C LEU A 340 -10.28 -0.11 -20.83
N GLU A 341 -9.63 -0.29 -19.68
CA GLU A 341 -10.12 0.25 -18.40
C GLU A 341 -9.65 1.70 -18.15
N ASP A 342 -8.45 2.06 -18.62
CA ASP A 342 -7.86 3.40 -18.45
C ASP A 342 -8.59 4.46 -19.28
N VAL A 343 -9.26 5.39 -18.59
CA VAL A 343 -10.04 6.47 -19.22
C VAL A 343 -9.16 7.58 -19.83
N GLY A 344 -7.96 7.81 -19.29
CA GLY A 344 -6.98 8.73 -19.87
C GLY A 344 -6.56 8.28 -21.26
N LEU A 345 -6.26 6.98 -21.42
CA LEU A 345 -5.91 6.40 -22.72
C LEU A 345 -7.05 6.48 -23.74
N LYS A 346 -8.32 6.33 -23.32
CA LYS A 346 -9.49 6.52 -24.19
C LYS A 346 -9.55 7.95 -24.75
N VAL A 347 -9.39 8.94 -23.87
CA VAL A 347 -9.41 10.36 -24.28
C VAL A 347 -8.20 10.68 -25.15
N LYS A 348 -7.02 10.13 -24.85
CA LYS A 348 -5.82 10.33 -25.66
C LYS A 348 -5.92 9.70 -27.04
N ALA A 349 -6.49 8.51 -27.16
CA ALA A 349 -6.75 7.88 -28.44
C ALA A 349 -7.73 8.71 -29.29
N ALA A 350 -8.78 9.26 -28.67
CA ALA A 350 -9.73 10.16 -29.34
C ALA A 350 -9.05 11.45 -29.84
N GLU A 351 -8.20 12.06 -29.00
CA GLU A 351 -7.37 13.23 -29.37
C GLU A 351 -6.50 12.92 -30.60
N MET A 352 -5.80 11.78 -30.60
CA MET A 352 -4.94 11.35 -31.69
C MET A 352 -5.72 11.04 -32.99
N ALA A 353 -6.96 10.57 -32.88
CA ALA A 353 -7.87 10.39 -34.00
C ALA A 353 -8.46 11.70 -34.56
N GLY A 354 -8.16 12.84 -33.92
CA GLY A 354 -8.58 14.18 -34.34
C GLY A 354 -9.94 14.62 -33.81
N ALA A 355 -10.48 13.94 -32.79
CA ALA A 355 -11.65 14.40 -32.08
C ALA A 355 -11.36 15.76 -31.39
N VAL A 356 -12.39 16.57 -31.20
CA VAL A 356 -12.29 17.84 -30.46
C VAL A 356 -12.78 17.72 -29.02
N GLY A 357 -13.45 16.64 -28.67
CA GLY A 357 -13.94 16.36 -27.32
C GLY A 357 -14.32 14.89 -27.14
N CYS A 358 -14.29 14.41 -25.90
CA CYS A 358 -14.57 13.01 -25.56
C CYS A 358 -15.56 12.88 -24.40
N LEU A 359 -16.65 12.14 -24.61
CA LEU A 359 -17.65 11.81 -23.61
C LEU A 359 -17.53 10.33 -23.26
N VAL A 360 -17.52 10.01 -21.97
CA VAL A 360 -17.35 8.63 -21.49
C VAL A 360 -18.57 8.24 -20.67
N TYR A 361 -19.21 7.11 -20.94
CA TYR A 361 -20.37 6.66 -20.17
C TYR A 361 -20.24 5.20 -19.68
N SER A 362 -20.91 4.86 -18.58
CA SER A 362 -20.98 3.48 -18.08
C SER A 362 -22.11 2.72 -18.75
N ASP A 363 -21.79 1.76 -19.61
CA ASP A 363 -22.79 0.95 -20.32
C ASP A 363 -23.44 -0.09 -19.38
N PRO A 364 -24.78 -0.20 -19.32
CA PRO A 364 -25.45 -1.19 -18.48
C PRO A 364 -25.03 -2.64 -18.70
N LYS A 365 -24.46 -2.94 -19.88
CA LYS A 365 -23.89 -4.26 -20.22
C LYS A 365 -22.71 -4.64 -19.34
N GLU A 366 -21.97 -3.66 -18.83
CA GLU A 366 -20.74 -3.83 -18.05
C GLU A 366 -20.96 -3.72 -16.54
N ASP A 367 -21.74 -2.74 -16.08
CA ASP A 367 -21.86 -2.43 -14.65
C ASP A 367 -23.30 -2.09 -14.19
N GLY A 368 -24.31 -2.34 -15.04
CA GLY A 368 -25.71 -2.00 -14.77
C GLY A 368 -26.66 -3.21 -14.74
N PHE A 369 -27.90 -2.97 -15.18
CA PHE A 369 -29.00 -3.92 -14.96
C PHE A 369 -28.88 -5.26 -15.70
N GLU A 370 -28.01 -5.37 -16.71
CA GLU A 370 -27.72 -6.65 -17.38
C GLU A 370 -26.89 -7.60 -16.50
N LYS A 371 -26.15 -7.06 -15.53
CA LYS A 371 -25.37 -7.86 -14.59
C LYS A 371 -26.20 -8.29 -13.37
N GLY A 372 -27.23 -7.52 -13.02
CA GLY A 372 -28.18 -7.83 -11.96
C GLY A 372 -28.99 -6.61 -11.57
N THR A 373 -29.80 -6.73 -10.51
CA THR A 373 -30.68 -5.64 -10.08
C THR A 373 -29.87 -4.38 -9.70
N ALA A 374 -30.22 -3.24 -10.29
CA ALA A 374 -29.60 -1.96 -9.99
C ALA A 374 -30.04 -1.39 -8.62
N LEU A 375 -29.32 -0.39 -8.13
CA LEU A 375 -29.74 0.38 -6.95
C LEU A 375 -31.12 1.02 -7.15
N PRO A 376 -31.96 1.10 -6.11
CA PRO A 376 -31.68 0.74 -4.71
C PRO A 376 -31.91 -0.74 -4.33
N GLU A 377 -32.48 -1.56 -5.21
CA GLU A 377 -32.84 -2.96 -4.89
C GLU A 377 -31.66 -3.93 -4.94
N GLY A 378 -30.62 -3.64 -5.73
CA GLY A 378 -29.38 -4.42 -5.78
C GLY A 378 -28.12 -3.56 -5.88
N PRO A 379 -26.93 -4.19 -6.05
CA PRO A 379 -25.66 -3.50 -5.95
C PRO A 379 -25.24 -2.74 -7.22
N TRP A 380 -25.88 -3.02 -8.35
CA TRP A 380 -25.44 -2.58 -9.67
C TRP A 380 -25.80 -1.11 -9.96
N ARG A 381 -25.10 -0.51 -10.93
CA ARG A 381 -25.18 0.91 -11.22
C ARG A 381 -26.61 1.35 -11.63
N PRO A 382 -27.18 2.39 -10.99
CA PRO A 382 -28.49 2.94 -11.37
C PRO A 382 -28.41 3.82 -12.64
N ALA A 383 -29.55 4.33 -13.08
CA ALA A 383 -29.68 5.01 -14.36
C ALA A 383 -28.91 6.32 -14.51
N ASP A 384 -28.76 7.01 -13.39
CA ASP A 384 -28.20 8.34 -13.28
C ASP A 384 -26.78 8.37 -12.71
N ALA A 385 -26.25 7.22 -12.27
CA ALA A 385 -24.92 7.15 -11.69
C ALA A 385 -23.84 7.45 -12.73
N VAL A 386 -22.89 8.28 -12.34
CA VAL A 386 -21.76 8.72 -13.14
C VAL A 386 -20.48 8.18 -12.53
N ARG A 387 -19.65 7.53 -13.34
CA ARG A 387 -18.29 7.13 -12.94
C ARG A 387 -17.35 8.31 -13.15
N ARG A 388 -16.86 8.91 -12.07
CA ARG A 388 -15.77 9.91 -12.13
C ARG A 388 -14.43 9.20 -12.32
N GLY A 389 -13.39 9.97 -12.60
CA GLY A 389 -12.04 9.41 -12.76
C GLY A 389 -11.07 10.44 -13.31
N SER A 390 -9.78 10.17 -13.15
CA SER A 390 -8.74 10.97 -13.77
C SER A 390 -8.48 10.53 -15.20
N VAL A 391 -8.31 11.49 -16.10
CA VAL A 391 -7.80 11.31 -17.46
C VAL A 391 -6.33 11.70 -17.58
N ALA A 392 -5.61 11.81 -16.45
CA ALA A 392 -4.15 11.87 -16.44
C ALA A 392 -3.58 10.58 -17.05
N LEU A 393 -2.49 10.73 -17.80
CA LEU A 393 -1.87 9.62 -18.53
C LEU A 393 -0.84 8.93 -17.65
N MET A 394 -1.32 8.17 -16.66
CA MET A 394 -0.46 7.53 -15.66
C MET A 394 0.67 6.75 -16.31
N SER A 395 0.37 5.98 -17.37
CA SER A 395 1.36 5.12 -18.01
C SER A 395 2.48 5.90 -18.66
N TRP A 396 2.34 7.22 -18.87
CA TRP A 396 3.32 8.11 -19.51
C TRP A 396 4.04 8.97 -18.49
N VAL A 397 3.28 9.57 -17.56
CA VAL A 397 3.79 10.40 -16.46
C VAL A 397 3.06 10.01 -15.19
N LEU A 398 3.83 9.60 -14.18
CA LEU A 398 3.32 9.21 -12.86
C LEU A 398 3.40 10.40 -11.90
N GLY A 399 2.44 10.52 -10.97
CA GLY A 399 2.42 11.60 -9.97
C GLY A 399 1.90 12.93 -10.52
N ASP A 400 2.36 14.05 -9.96
CA ASP A 400 2.01 15.37 -10.49
C ASP A 400 2.54 15.54 -11.92
N ALA A 401 1.63 15.74 -12.87
CA ALA A 401 1.95 15.96 -14.28
C ALA A 401 2.90 17.16 -14.49
N LEU A 402 2.92 18.13 -13.56
CA LEU A 402 3.80 19.31 -13.67
C LEU A 402 5.19 19.11 -13.08
N THR A 403 5.45 18.04 -12.30
CA THR A 403 6.76 17.76 -11.71
C THR A 403 7.25 16.33 -11.99
N PRO A 404 7.27 15.87 -13.26
CA PRO A 404 7.59 14.48 -13.57
C PRO A 404 9.05 14.14 -13.23
N GLY A 405 9.24 13.35 -12.18
CA GLY A 405 10.54 12.85 -11.73
C GLY A 405 11.15 13.59 -10.54
N TRP A 406 10.44 14.55 -9.93
CA TRP A 406 10.88 15.22 -8.71
C TRP A 406 9.68 15.73 -7.89
N ALA A 407 9.82 15.67 -6.56
CA ALA A 407 8.73 16.01 -5.67
C ALA A 407 8.22 17.46 -5.80
N SER A 408 6.88 17.59 -5.80
CA SER A 408 6.06 18.79 -5.82
C SER A 408 6.09 19.59 -4.52
N VAL A 409 7.28 19.95 -4.06
CA VAL A 409 7.44 20.85 -2.92
C VAL A 409 7.02 22.29 -3.30
N SER A 410 6.74 23.14 -2.30
CA SER A 410 6.24 24.52 -2.51
C SER A 410 7.09 25.36 -3.48
N LYS A 411 8.40 25.11 -3.56
CA LYS A 411 9.36 25.81 -4.44
C LYS A 411 9.83 25.00 -5.64
N ALA A 412 9.20 23.85 -5.91
CA ALA A 412 9.56 23.01 -7.05
C ALA A 412 9.35 23.75 -8.37
N GLU A 413 10.24 23.50 -9.33
CA GLU A 413 10.02 23.89 -10.71
C GLU A 413 8.84 23.09 -11.28
N ARG A 414 7.93 23.76 -11.99
CA ARG A 414 6.75 23.15 -12.60
C ARG A 414 6.80 23.33 -14.10
N LYS A 415 6.60 22.24 -14.83
CA LYS A 415 6.43 22.25 -16.29
C LYS A 415 5.12 22.94 -16.66
N SER A 416 5.01 23.32 -17.93
CA SER A 416 3.75 23.85 -18.47
C SER A 416 2.69 22.75 -18.55
N GLU A 417 1.42 23.11 -18.41
CA GLU A 417 0.27 22.26 -18.77
C GLU A 417 0.16 22.10 -20.30
N ASP A 418 0.62 23.09 -21.05
CA ASP A 418 0.61 23.07 -22.51
C ASP A 418 1.62 22.06 -23.07
N ASN A 419 1.16 21.17 -23.95
CA ASN A 419 1.94 20.09 -24.56
C ASN A 419 2.60 19.16 -23.52
N ASN A 420 1.95 18.98 -22.36
CA ASN A 420 2.41 18.07 -21.34
C ASN A 420 2.03 16.61 -21.70
N PRO A 421 2.99 15.67 -21.77
CA PRO A 421 2.69 14.28 -22.10
C PRO A 421 1.84 13.55 -21.04
N GLY A 422 1.79 14.05 -19.81
CA GLY A 422 0.94 13.50 -18.74
C GLY A 422 -0.52 13.95 -18.79
N LEU A 423 -0.87 14.91 -19.65
CA LEU A 423 -2.21 15.50 -19.74
C LEU A 423 -2.83 15.29 -21.13
N VAL A 424 -4.16 15.26 -21.17
CA VAL A 424 -4.93 15.15 -22.42
C VAL A 424 -5.12 16.53 -23.07
N GLY A 425 -5.18 16.54 -24.40
CA GLY A 425 -5.26 17.75 -25.21
C GLY A 425 -6.67 18.22 -25.55
N ILE A 426 -7.73 17.51 -25.14
CA ILE A 426 -9.13 17.82 -25.46
C ILE A 426 -10.02 17.77 -24.21
N PRO A 427 -11.13 18.54 -24.17
CA PRO A 427 -12.09 18.46 -23.08
C PRO A 427 -12.79 17.11 -23.05
N SER A 428 -13.05 16.63 -21.83
CA SER A 428 -13.81 15.41 -21.59
C SER A 428 -14.74 15.51 -20.39
N LEU A 429 -15.83 14.75 -20.40
CA LEU A 429 -16.76 14.62 -19.27
C LEU A 429 -17.28 13.17 -19.15
N PRO A 430 -17.49 12.68 -17.92
CA PRO A 430 -18.21 11.44 -17.69
C PRO A 430 -19.73 11.67 -17.78
N LEU A 431 -20.47 10.67 -18.22
CA LEU A 431 -21.93 10.68 -18.37
C LEU A 431 -22.56 9.44 -17.74
N ALA A 432 -23.75 9.63 -17.19
CA ALA A 432 -24.64 8.53 -16.87
C ALA A 432 -25.19 7.93 -18.18
N TRP A 433 -25.53 6.64 -18.17
CA TRP A 433 -26.09 6.04 -19.38
C TRP A 433 -27.44 6.63 -19.77
N ARG A 434 -28.23 7.20 -18.83
CA ARG A 434 -29.47 7.92 -19.19
C ARG A 434 -29.21 9.11 -20.13
N ASP A 435 -28.07 9.78 -19.97
CA ASP A 435 -27.69 10.92 -20.79
C ASP A 435 -27.09 10.41 -22.12
N ALA A 436 -26.26 9.37 -22.06
CA ALA A 436 -25.73 8.69 -23.25
C ALA A 436 -26.85 8.12 -24.14
N GLN A 437 -27.95 7.65 -23.57
CA GLN A 437 -29.13 7.15 -24.29
C GLN A 437 -29.63 8.16 -25.32
N ARG A 438 -29.73 9.44 -24.96
CA ARG A 438 -30.20 10.50 -25.88
C ARG A 438 -29.23 10.75 -27.01
N LEU A 439 -27.93 10.71 -26.72
CA LEU A 439 -26.87 10.81 -27.74
C LEU A 439 -26.93 9.64 -28.71
N LEU A 440 -27.01 8.40 -28.21
CA LEU A 440 -27.09 7.18 -29.03
C LEU A 440 -28.37 7.13 -29.88
N GLN A 441 -29.51 7.56 -29.34
CA GLN A 441 -30.76 7.68 -30.09
C GLN A 441 -30.64 8.68 -31.26
N SER A 442 -29.89 9.77 -31.07
CA SER A 442 -29.77 10.84 -32.08
C SER A 442 -29.03 10.43 -33.36
N ILE A 443 -28.21 9.38 -33.29
CA ILE A 443 -27.39 8.87 -34.42
C ILE A 443 -27.95 7.59 -35.05
N GLN A 444 -29.12 7.12 -34.62
CA GLN A 444 -29.75 5.94 -35.22
C GLN A 444 -30.00 6.16 -36.72
N GLY A 445 -29.57 5.20 -37.55
CA GLY A 445 -29.65 5.27 -39.00
C GLY A 445 -28.60 6.17 -39.66
N GLN A 446 -27.61 6.70 -38.92
CA GLN A 446 -26.61 7.62 -39.43
C GLN A 446 -25.21 7.04 -39.41
N GLY A 447 -24.50 7.15 -40.53
CA GLY A 447 -23.13 6.65 -40.67
C GLY A 447 -23.12 5.19 -41.07
N LYS A 448 -22.44 4.36 -40.28
CA LYS A 448 -22.35 2.91 -40.49
C LYS A 448 -22.96 2.17 -39.30
N GLU A 449 -23.52 1.01 -39.56
CA GLU A 449 -23.86 0.07 -38.49
C GLU A 449 -22.56 -0.35 -37.79
N VAL A 450 -22.59 -0.41 -36.46
CA VAL A 450 -21.39 -0.75 -35.70
C VAL A 450 -20.99 -2.22 -35.93
N PRO A 451 -19.69 -2.55 -35.84
CA PRO A 451 -19.23 -3.94 -35.87
C PRO A 451 -19.85 -4.81 -34.77
N GLU A 452 -19.81 -6.13 -34.96
CA GLU A 452 -20.22 -7.09 -33.93
C GLU A 452 -19.44 -6.87 -32.62
N GLY A 453 -20.16 -6.86 -31.49
CA GLY A 453 -19.61 -6.66 -30.15
C GLY A 453 -19.55 -5.20 -29.69
N TRP A 454 -19.78 -4.23 -30.57
CA TRP A 454 -19.83 -2.80 -30.22
C TRP A 454 -21.19 -2.37 -29.64
N ASP A 455 -22.20 -3.22 -29.76
CA ASP A 455 -23.50 -3.04 -29.15
C ASP A 455 -23.39 -3.03 -27.62
N GLY A 456 -24.13 -2.11 -27.02
CA GLY A 456 -24.34 -1.98 -25.58
C GLY A 456 -25.73 -2.41 -25.14
N ALA A 457 -26.05 -2.17 -23.88
CA ALA A 457 -27.35 -2.50 -23.30
C ALA A 457 -28.15 -1.26 -22.87
N VAL A 458 -27.82 -0.08 -23.39
CA VAL A 458 -28.58 1.14 -23.10
C VAL A 458 -30.04 0.98 -23.57
N PRO A 459 -31.06 1.16 -22.69
CA PRO A 459 -32.45 0.95 -23.04
C PRO A 459 -32.91 1.81 -24.23
N GLU A 460 -33.93 1.35 -24.96
CA GLU A 460 -34.53 2.08 -26.09
C GLU A 460 -33.59 2.38 -27.28
N VAL A 461 -32.32 1.95 -27.23
CA VAL A 461 -31.39 1.97 -28.36
C VAL A 461 -31.52 0.64 -29.11
N LYS A 462 -32.29 0.63 -30.20
CA LYS A 462 -32.60 -0.61 -30.96
C LYS A 462 -31.50 -1.00 -31.95
N GLU A 463 -30.85 -0.01 -32.52
CA GLU A 463 -29.78 -0.17 -33.51
C GLU A 463 -28.61 0.72 -33.08
N TRP A 464 -27.39 0.22 -33.29
CA TRP A 464 -26.17 0.91 -32.92
C TRP A 464 -25.45 1.38 -34.18
N TRP A 465 -25.15 2.67 -34.21
CA TRP A 465 -24.61 3.35 -35.37
C TRP A 465 -23.40 4.20 -34.97
N THR A 466 -22.44 4.36 -35.88
CA THR A 466 -21.21 5.11 -35.63
C THR A 466 -21.42 6.62 -35.59
N GLY A 467 -22.51 7.12 -36.18
CA GLY A 467 -22.69 8.55 -36.50
C GLY A 467 -22.02 8.94 -37.82
N ALA A 468 -22.39 10.11 -38.34
CA ALA A 468 -21.94 10.66 -39.62
C ALA A 468 -21.45 12.11 -39.49
N ALA A 469 -20.66 12.57 -40.45
CA ALA A 469 -20.12 13.94 -40.47
C ALA A 469 -21.21 15.02 -40.59
N ASP A 470 -22.34 14.69 -41.21
CA ASP A 470 -23.54 15.52 -41.35
C ASP A 470 -24.60 15.23 -40.28
N GLY A 471 -24.28 14.41 -39.28
CA GLY A 471 -25.16 14.07 -38.17
C GLY A 471 -25.28 15.19 -37.11
N PRO A 472 -25.96 14.90 -35.99
CA PRO A 472 -26.16 15.86 -34.91
C PRO A 472 -24.86 16.45 -34.39
N LYS A 473 -24.87 17.76 -34.15
CA LYS A 473 -23.76 18.46 -33.50
C LYS A 473 -23.99 18.51 -32.00
N VAL A 474 -23.00 18.04 -31.26
CA VAL A 474 -22.96 18.02 -29.81
C VAL A 474 -22.01 19.11 -29.33
N LEU A 475 -22.51 19.93 -28.42
CA LEU A 475 -21.73 20.85 -27.61
C LEU A 475 -21.16 20.08 -26.42
N LEU A 476 -19.85 20.18 -26.22
CA LEU A 476 -19.17 19.79 -24.99
C LEU A 476 -18.46 21.03 -24.41
N GLN A 477 -19.00 21.53 -23.31
CA GLN A 477 -18.41 22.59 -22.52
C GLN A 477 -17.90 21.99 -21.21
N ASN A 478 -16.62 22.20 -20.92
CA ASN A 478 -16.01 21.85 -19.64
C ASN A 478 -15.04 22.98 -19.24
N GLN A 479 -15.52 23.94 -18.45
CA GLN A 479 -14.74 25.02 -17.85
C GLN A 479 -14.52 24.71 -16.37
N GLN A 480 -13.27 24.66 -15.96
CA GLN A 480 -12.84 24.11 -14.68
C GLN A 480 -12.00 25.14 -13.92
N ASP A 481 -11.93 24.99 -12.60
CA ASP A 481 -10.97 25.69 -11.77
C ASP A 481 -9.68 24.86 -11.75
N GLU A 482 -8.59 25.44 -12.23
CA GLU A 482 -7.29 24.76 -12.35
C GLU A 482 -6.31 25.39 -11.37
N SER A 483 -5.84 24.60 -10.42
CA SER A 483 -4.86 25.01 -9.42
C SER A 483 -3.52 24.34 -9.73
N LYS A 484 -2.54 25.13 -10.14
CA LYS A 484 -1.18 24.65 -10.44
C LYS A 484 -0.36 24.31 -9.19
N SER A 485 -0.89 24.60 -8.02
CA SER A 485 -0.18 24.50 -6.75
C SER A 485 -1.20 24.29 -5.62
N GLN A 486 -2.06 23.28 -5.79
CA GLN A 486 -3.02 22.85 -4.79
C GLN A 486 -2.31 22.05 -3.70
N GLN A 487 -2.55 22.40 -2.44
CA GLN A 487 -1.96 21.66 -1.33
C GLN A 487 -2.70 20.33 -1.13
N ILE A 488 -1.93 19.26 -0.92
CA ILE A 488 -2.41 17.91 -0.55
C ILE A 488 -1.69 17.43 0.71
N TRP A 489 -2.32 16.54 1.47
CA TRP A 489 -1.86 16.14 2.81
C TRP A 489 -1.79 14.62 2.98
N ASN A 490 -0.58 14.07 2.89
CA ASN A 490 -0.34 12.72 3.36
C ASN A 490 -0.21 12.73 4.89
N VAL A 491 -0.68 11.66 5.54
CA VAL A 491 -0.47 11.43 6.98
C VAL A 491 0.44 10.23 7.17
N ARG A 492 1.50 10.38 7.96
CA ARG A 492 2.44 9.31 8.29
C ARG A 492 2.44 9.02 9.78
N GLY A 493 2.27 7.76 10.16
CA GLY A 493 2.41 7.24 11.52
C GLY A 493 3.58 6.26 11.63
N ILE A 494 4.37 6.32 12.71
CA ILE A 494 5.59 5.50 12.88
C ILE A 494 5.55 4.69 14.17
N ILE A 495 5.89 3.40 14.06
CA ILE A 495 6.25 2.52 15.18
C ILE A 495 7.71 2.09 14.99
N GLN A 496 8.59 2.60 15.85
CA GLN A 496 10.03 2.43 15.78
C GLN A 496 10.44 0.96 16.03
N GLY A 497 11.28 0.41 15.14
CA GLY A 497 11.91 -0.90 15.28
C GLY A 497 13.08 -0.90 16.28
N LEU A 498 13.38 -2.07 16.85
CA LEU A 498 14.36 -2.21 17.93
C LEU A 498 15.73 -2.71 17.45
N GLU A 499 15.78 -3.60 16.45
CA GLU A 499 17.02 -4.18 15.90
C GLU A 499 17.53 -3.37 14.71
N SER A 500 16.66 -3.09 13.74
CA SER A 500 16.97 -2.37 12.51
C SER A 500 16.05 -1.14 12.38
N PRO A 501 16.25 -0.10 13.22
CA PRO A 501 15.40 1.08 13.26
C PRO A 501 15.41 1.92 11.98
N ASP A 502 16.36 1.69 11.09
CA ASP A 502 16.55 2.28 9.77
C ASP A 502 15.75 1.56 8.68
N LYS A 503 15.44 0.27 8.85
CA LYS A 503 14.63 -0.51 7.90
C LYS A 503 13.13 -0.24 8.04
N ARG A 504 12.41 -0.21 6.92
CA ARG A 504 11.00 0.21 6.84
C ARG A 504 10.10 -0.86 6.25
N VAL A 505 9.10 -1.28 7.02
CA VAL A 505 7.90 -1.96 6.50
C VAL A 505 6.84 -0.89 6.32
N MET A 506 6.52 -0.58 5.06
CA MET A 506 5.62 0.52 4.73
C MET A 506 4.23 -0.01 4.42
N VAL A 507 3.21 0.67 4.93
CA VAL A 507 1.82 0.22 4.94
C VAL A 507 0.93 1.38 4.53
N GLY A 508 0.19 1.27 3.43
CA GLY A 508 -0.54 2.41 2.85
C GLY A 508 -1.93 2.08 2.35
N SER A 509 -2.79 3.10 2.42
CA SER A 509 -4.09 3.22 1.75
C SER A 509 -4.31 4.69 1.43
N HIS A 510 -4.87 5.02 0.27
CA HIS A 510 -5.29 6.41 0.04
C HIS A 510 -6.60 6.72 0.77
N ARG A 511 -6.88 8.01 0.90
CA ARG A 511 -8.02 8.54 1.65
C ARG A 511 -8.92 9.40 0.78
N ASP A 512 -8.38 10.08 -0.22
CA ASP A 512 -9.17 10.89 -1.14
C ASP A 512 -10.12 10.02 -1.95
N ALA A 513 -11.34 10.51 -2.17
CA ALA A 513 -12.34 9.85 -3.02
C ALA A 513 -13.00 10.87 -3.94
N TRP A 514 -13.53 10.42 -5.08
CA TRP A 514 -14.32 11.29 -5.96
C TRP A 514 -15.61 11.84 -5.33
N CYS A 515 -16.16 11.14 -4.34
CA CYS A 515 -17.35 11.53 -3.59
C CYS A 515 -17.30 10.98 -2.15
N PHE A 516 -18.17 10.04 -1.77
CA PHE A 516 -18.15 9.42 -0.43
C PHE A 516 -17.21 8.21 -0.30
N GLY A 517 -16.91 7.51 -1.39
CA GLY A 517 -15.87 6.47 -1.48
C GLY A 517 -15.97 5.35 -0.46
N ALA A 518 -17.13 4.70 -0.31
CA ALA A 518 -17.27 3.63 0.69
C ALA A 518 -16.44 2.37 0.39
N VAL A 519 -16.20 2.05 -0.88
CA VAL A 519 -15.34 0.96 -1.32
C VAL A 519 -13.94 1.52 -1.59
N ASP A 520 -13.81 2.42 -2.56
CA ASP A 520 -12.61 3.12 -3.00
C ASP A 520 -12.60 4.56 -2.43
N PRO A 521 -11.74 4.86 -1.43
CA PRO A 521 -10.86 3.95 -0.67
C PRO A 521 -11.40 3.61 0.72
N GLY A 522 -12.60 4.05 1.10
CA GLY A 522 -13.09 4.06 2.47
C GLY A 522 -12.97 2.70 3.18
N SER A 523 -13.19 1.60 2.45
CA SER A 523 -13.04 0.24 2.98
C SER A 523 -11.60 -0.08 3.39
N GLY A 524 -10.61 0.28 2.56
CA GLY A 524 -9.19 0.12 2.85
C GLY A 524 -8.71 1.07 3.95
N SER A 525 -9.11 2.34 3.87
CA SER A 525 -8.82 3.37 4.88
C SER A 525 -9.38 3.00 6.26
N ALA A 526 -10.59 2.45 6.35
CA ALA A 526 -11.17 1.98 7.60
C ALA A 526 -10.40 0.80 8.21
N VAL A 527 -9.94 -0.14 7.37
CA VAL A 527 -9.10 -1.26 7.82
C VAL A 527 -7.72 -0.78 8.26
N LEU A 528 -7.11 0.16 7.53
CA LEU A 528 -5.83 0.78 7.90
C LEU A 528 -5.89 1.38 9.31
N MET A 529 -6.97 2.09 9.63
CA MET A 529 -7.20 2.66 10.96
C MET A 529 -7.21 1.59 12.05
N GLU A 530 -7.83 0.44 11.81
CA GLU A 530 -7.85 -0.65 12.79
C GLU A 530 -6.49 -1.36 12.93
N VAL A 531 -5.82 -1.63 11.81
CA VAL A 531 -4.48 -2.22 11.82
C VAL A 531 -3.50 -1.32 12.59
N ALA A 532 -3.48 -0.03 12.30
CA ALA A 532 -2.69 0.98 13.01
C ALA A 532 -2.99 1.00 14.52
N ASN A 533 -4.28 0.91 14.89
CA ASN A 533 -4.72 0.86 16.28
C ASN A 533 -4.24 -0.43 17.01
N ILE A 534 -4.30 -1.58 16.35
CA ILE A 534 -3.83 -2.87 16.92
C ILE A 534 -2.33 -2.80 17.23
N PHE A 535 -1.50 -2.37 16.28
CA PHE A 535 -0.06 -2.26 16.50
C PHE A 535 0.31 -1.20 17.53
N SER A 536 -0.42 -0.08 17.57
CA SER A 536 -0.28 0.91 18.63
C SER A 536 -0.61 0.32 20.00
N THR A 537 -1.66 -0.49 20.09
CA THR A 537 -2.06 -1.19 21.32
C THR A 537 -1.01 -2.20 21.77
N LEU A 538 -0.46 -3.00 20.87
CA LEU A 538 0.67 -3.92 21.17
C LEU A 538 1.87 -3.15 21.74
N ARG A 539 2.20 -1.99 21.16
CA ARG A 539 3.24 -1.10 21.67
C ARG A 539 2.96 -0.65 23.09
N THR A 540 1.72 -0.28 23.43
CA THR A 540 1.36 0.09 24.81
C THR A 540 1.54 -1.07 25.80
N TYR A 541 1.42 -2.32 25.35
CA TYR A 541 1.75 -3.52 26.11
C TYR A 541 3.25 -3.84 26.12
N GLY A 542 4.10 -3.05 25.47
CA GLY A 542 5.56 -3.20 25.49
C GLY A 542 6.13 -4.10 24.39
N TRP A 543 5.32 -4.52 23.41
CA TRP A 543 5.83 -5.16 22.20
C TRP A 543 6.50 -4.11 21.29
N ARG A 544 7.58 -4.52 20.60
CA ARG A 544 8.29 -3.70 19.63
C ARG A 544 8.74 -4.58 18.46
N PRO A 545 8.54 -4.15 17.21
CA PRO A 545 9.02 -4.91 16.05
C PRO A 545 10.55 -4.83 15.93
N LEU A 546 11.15 -5.78 15.21
CA LEU A 546 12.58 -5.72 14.87
C LEU A 546 12.87 -4.57 13.89
N ARG A 547 11.97 -4.34 12.93
CA ARG A 547 12.07 -3.29 11.89
C ARG A 547 10.99 -2.22 12.09
N THR A 548 11.24 -0.99 11.65
CA THR A 548 10.27 0.11 11.81
C THR A 548 9.06 -0.10 10.90
N ILE A 549 7.86 0.09 11.43
CA ILE A 549 6.60 0.07 10.67
C ILE A 549 6.17 1.52 10.43
N GLU A 550 5.88 1.88 9.18
CA GLU A 550 5.34 3.19 8.81
C GLU A 550 3.97 3.03 8.13
N PHE A 551 2.96 3.65 8.72
CA PHE A 551 1.60 3.73 8.19
C PHE A 551 1.41 5.02 7.42
N PHE A 552 0.75 4.94 6.27
CA PHE A 552 0.49 6.06 5.38
C PHE A 552 -0.98 6.13 5.00
N SER A 553 -1.56 7.33 5.16
CA SER A 553 -2.84 7.70 4.56
C SER A 553 -2.55 8.70 3.45
N TRP A 554 -2.57 8.22 2.21
CA TRP A 554 -2.23 9.00 1.02
C TRP A 554 -3.38 9.92 0.59
N ASP A 555 -3.02 11.06 -0.01
CA ASP A 555 -3.95 11.99 -0.66
C ASP A 555 -3.66 12.04 -2.17
N ALA A 556 -4.64 12.51 -2.95
CA ALA A 556 -4.57 12.67 -4.39
C ALA A 556 -4.19 11.40 -5.18
N LYS A 557 -4.55 10.20 -4.68
CA LYS A 557 -4.40 8.98 -5.47
C LYS A 557 -5.31 9.01 -6.68
N GLU A 558 -6.56 9.45 -6.50
CA GLU A 558 -7.58 9.45 -7.54
C GLU A 558 -7.19 10.27 -8.77
N TYR A 559 -6.33 11.27 -8.59
CA TYR A 559 -5.85 12.11 -9.68
C TYR A 559 -4.70 11.51 -10.49
N ASN A 560 -3.72 10.84 -9.86
CA ASN A 560 -2.63 10.12 -10.54
C ASN A 560 -1.64 9.46 -9.55
N MET A 561 -2.12 8.87 -8.44
CA MET A 561 -1.23 8.38 -7.36
C MET A 561 -0.29 9.48 -6.86
N ILE A 562 -0.78 10.74 -6.78
CA ILE A 562 0.08 11.90 -6.62
C ILE A 562 0.76 11.85 -5.25
N GLY A 563 0.00 11.77 -4.14
CA GLY A 563 0.59 11.81 -2.80
C GLY A 563 1.65 10.73 -2.54
N SER A 564 1.42 9.48 -2.96
CA SER A 564 2.42 8.41 -2.84
C SER A 564 3.62 8.62 -3.75
N THR A 565 3.42 9.11 -4.98
CA THR A 565 4.51 9.38 -5.94
C THR A 565 5.41 10.50 -5.47
N GLU A 566 4.87 11.64 -5.03
CA GLU A 566 5.67 12.77 -4.54
C GLU A 566 6.53 12.36 -3.33
N TYR A 567 5.99 11.51 -2.45
CA TYR A 567 6.75 10.96 -1.33
C TYR A 567 7.93 10.11 -1.81
N VAL A 568 7.70 9.23 -2.78
CA VAL A 568 8.74 8.38 -3.35
C VAL A 568 9.80 9.21 -4.05
N GLU A 569 9.42 10.21 -4.84
CA GLU A 569 10.35 11.09 -5.54
C GLU A 569 11.23 11.90 -4.58
N GLU A 570 10.66 12.38 -3.46
CA GLU A 570 11.42 13.10 -2.43
C GLU A 570 12.42 12.19 -1.71
N HIS A 571 12.06 10.93 -1.48
CA HIS A 571 12.80 10.01 -0.61
C HIS A 571 13.46 8.83 -1.35
N VAL A 572 13.53 8.84 -2.69
CA VAL A 572 13.84 7.65 -3.51
C VAL A 572 15.16 6.96 -3.12
N LYS A 573 16.19 7.74 -2.76
CA LYS A 573 17.48 7.19 -2.33
C LYS A 573 17.37 6.45 -1.00
N PHE A 574 16.67 7.05 -0.04
CA PHE A 574 16.42 6.42 1.25
C PHE A 574 15.59 5.15 1.07
N LEU A 575 14.56 5.20 0.23
CA LEU A 575 13.66 4.06 0.01
C LEU A 575 14.39 2.85 -0.59
N ARG A 576 15.27 3.06 -1.56
CA ARG A 576 16.12 2.00 -2.16
C ARG A 576 16.96 1.25 -1.12
N ASP A 577 17.54 1.99 -0.18
CA ASP A 577 18.49 1.43 0.80
C ASP A 577 17.78 0.81 2.02
N HIS A 578 16.55 1.26 2.34
CA HIS A 578 15.93 0.99 3.65
C HIS A 578 14.53 0.36 3.60
N THR A 579 13.85 0.32 2.46
CA THR A 579 12.49 -0.24 2.38
C THR A 579 12.54 -1.75 2.26
N VAL A 580 11.98 -2.44 3.25
CA VAL A 580 11.78 -3.90 3.27
C VAL A 580 10.73 -4.31 2.25
N GLY A 581 9.62 -3.56 2.22
CA GLY A 581 8.51 -3.79 1.32
C GLY A 581 7.37 -2.80 1.57
N TYR A 582 6.49 -2.66 0.59
CA TYR A 582 5.31 -1.81 0.64
C TYR A 582 4.02 -2.63 0.54
N LEU A 583 3.14 -2.49 1.52
CA LEU A 583 1.85 -3.15 1.58
C LEU A 583 0.75 -2.15 1.27
N ASN A 584 0.02 -2.39 0.19
CA ASN A 584 -1.04 -1.54 -0.32
C ASN A 584 -2.41 -2.19 -0.10
N VAL A 585 -3.35 -1.43 0.45
CA VAL A 585 -4.77 -1.76 0.38
C VAL A 585 -5.51 -0.50 -0.03
N ASP A 586 -5.94 -0.51 -1.28
CA ASP A 586 -6.69 0.56 -1.94
C ASP A 586 -8.20 0.39 -1.65
N ALA A 587 -9.01 0.09 -2.65
CA ALA A 587 -10.32 -0.56 -2.48
C ALA A 587 -10.16 -1.93 -1.77
N GLY A 588 -10.31 -1.91 -0.45
CA GLY A 588 -10.06 -3.04 0.44
C GLY A 588 -11.13 -4.12 0.37
N VAL A 589 -12.42 -3.76 0.40
CA VAL A 589 -13.53 -4.72 0.38
C VAL A 589 -14.65 -4.24 -0.52
N SER A 590 -15.01 -5.02 -1.54
CA SER A 590 -16.22 -4.83 -2.35
C SER A 590 -17.08 -6.10 -2.46
N GLY A 591 -16.67 -7.19 -1.80
CA GLY A 591 -17.35 -8.48 -1.79
C GLY A 591 -16.52 -9.56 -1.10
N GLU A 592 -16.69 -10.82 -1.50
CA GLU A 592 -16.20 -11.98 -0.74
C GLU A 592 -14.93 -12.65 -1.27
N ASN A 593 -14.54 -12.38 -2.52
CA ASN A 593 -13.43 -13.10 -3.15
C ASN A 593 -12.10 -12.41 -2.84
N PHE A 594 -11.18 -13.12 -2.19
CA PHE A 594 -9.85 -12.59 -1.96
C PHE A 594 -9.09 -12.40 -3.28
N ARG A 595 -8.38 -11.28 -3.43
CA ARG A 595 -7.48 -10.97 -4.54
C ARG A 595 -6.12 -10.51 -4.02
N ALA A 596 -5.07 -10.76 -4.80
CA ALA A 596 -3.74 -10.22 -4.55
C ALA A 596 -2.96 -10.03 -5.85
N ALA A 597 -2.24 -8.92 -5.94
CA ALA A 597 -1.22 -8.63 -6.94
C ALA A 597 0.10 -8.33 -6.19
N ALA A 598 1.21 -8.98 -6.55
CA ALA A 598 2.43 -8.87 -5.74
C ALA A 598 3.70 -9.07 -6.54
N SER A 599 4.80 -8.54 -6.01
CA SER A 599 6.12 -9.05 -6.35
C SER A 599 6.17 -10.55 -5.98
N PRO A 600 6.74 -11.43 -6.82
CA PRO A 600 6.82 -12.86 -6.53
C PRO A 600 7.45 -13.22 -5.18
N LEU A 601 8.23 -12.31 -4.58
CA LEU A 601 8.80 -12.46 -3.23
C LEU A 601 7.75 -12.75 -2.14
N TYR A 602 6.51 -12.28 -2.33
CA TYR A 602 5.42 -12.44 -1.35
C TYR A 602 4.68 -13.77 -1.45
N GLY A 603 4.93 -14.60 -2.46
CA GLY A 603 4.12 -15.79 -2.75
C GLY A 603 3.99 -16.76 -1.56
N LYS A 604 5.13 -17.12 -0.95
CA LYS A 604 5.14 -17.93 0.29
C LYS A 604 4.49 -17.23 1.48
N ILE A 605 4.76 -15.94 1.70
CA ILE A 605 4.22 -15.17 2.82
C ILE A 605 2.70 -15.15 2.76
N LEU A 606 2.15 -14.84 1.58
CA LEU A 606 0.72 -14.74 1.38
C LEU A 606 0.03 -16.08 1.61
N LYS A 607 0.54 -17.16 1.01
CA LYS A 607 -0.01 -18.51 1.23
C LYS A 607 0.00 -18.90 2.72
N HIS A 608 1.10 -18.61 3.42
CA HIS A 608 1.22 -18.87 4.86
C HIS A 608 0.18 -18.09 5.68
N VAL A 609 -0.01 -16.80 5.39
CA VAL A 609 -0.99 -15.96 6.10
C VAL A 609 -2.43 -16.38 5.78
N LEU A 610 -2.74 -16.67 4.52
CA LEU A 610 -4.08 -17.09 4.10
C LEU A 610 -4.49 -18.42 4.72
N ASP A 611 -3.54 -19.31 5.03
CA ASP A 611 -3.86 -20.56 5.71
C ASP A 611 -4.27 -20.35 7.18
N ARG A 612 -3.78 -19.28 7.80
CA ARG A 612 -4.09 -18.93 9.20
C ARG A 612 -5.42 -18.21 9.40
N VAL A 613 -6.02 -17.70 8.33
CA VAL A 613 -7.26 -16.92 8.39
C VAL A 613 -8.41 -17.78 7.86
N GLY A 614 -9.39 -18.02 8.72
CA GLY A 614 -10.61 -18.74 8.35
C GLY A 614 -11.52 -17.88 7.48
N ALA A 615 -12.05 -18.47 6.42
CA ALA A 615 -13.02 -17.81 5.57
C ALA A 615 -14.40 -17.74 6.26
N PRO A 616 -15.07 -16.58 6.30
CA PRO A 616 -16.42 -16.47 6.86
C PRO A 616 -17.39 -17.45 6.19
N GLY A 617 -18.12 -18.23 6.98
CA GLY A 617 -19.14 -19.17 6.47
C GLY A 617 -18.62 -20.44 5.78
N ALA A 618 -17.39 -20.46 5.30
CA ALA A 618 -16.72 -21.65 4.80
C ALA A 618 -15.82 -22.19 5.92
N ASN A 619 -16.07 -23.40 6.43
CA ASN A 619 -15.23 -24.03 7.47
C ASN A 619 -13.86 -24.47 6.91
N LYS A 620 -13.11 -23.52 6.32
CA LYS A 620 -11.87 -23.65 5.54
C LYS A 620 -11.02 -22.39 5.73
N SER A 621 -9.71 -22.50 5.52
CA SER A 621 -8.83 -21.34 5.41
C SER A 621 -9.00 -20.63 4.07
N TYR A 622 -8.60 -19.36 4.00
CA TYR A 622 -8.56 -18.65 2.71
C TYR A 622 -7.57 -19.28 1.74
N GLN A 623 -6.50 -19.92 2.22
CA GLN A 623 -5.59 -20.67 1.35
C GLN A 623 -6.30 -21.86 0.68
N ALA A 624 -7.09 -22.63 1.43
CA ALA A 624 -7.86 -23.72 0.85
C ALA A 624 -8.87 -23.24 -0.21
N LEU A 625 -9.55 -22.11 0.04
CA LEU A 625 -10.45 -21.51 -0.97
C LEU A 625 -9.69 -20.98 -2.19
N TRP A 626 -8.52 -20.38 -1.97
CA TRP A 626 -7.65 -19.88 -3.02
C TRP A 626 -7.24 -21.01 -3.99
N ASP A 627 -6.83 -22.15 -3.43
CA ASP A 627 -6.43 -23.33 -4.19
C ASP A 627 -7.63 -23.98 -4.91
N GLU A 628 -8.79 -24.09 -4.25
CA GLU A 628 -10.03 -24.61 -4.85
C GLU A 628 -10.53 -23.79 -6.04
N ASN A 629 -10.41 -22.46 -5.94
CA ASN A 629 -10.79 -21.54 -7.02
C ASN A 629 -9.74 -21.46 -8.14
N GLY A 630 -8.58 -22.11 -7.99
CA GLY A 630 -7.46 -21.98 -8.92
C GLY A 630 -6.93 -20.55 -9.02
N SER A 631 -7.05 -19.79 -7.93
CA SER A 631 -6.66 -18.38 -7.88
C SER A 631 -5.14 -18.24 -7.98
N LYS A 632 -4.68 -17.14 -8.57
CA LYS A 632 -3.26 -16.84 -8.77
C LYS A 632 -2.97 -15.43 -8.31
N ILE A 633 -1.75 -15.23 -7.81
CA ILE A 633 -1.25 -13.91 -7.46
C ILE A 633 -0.99 -13.21 -8.79
N ALA A 634 -1.65 -12.08 -9.00
CA ALA A 634 -1.48 -11.27 -10.20
C ALA A 634 -0.15 -10.51 -10.20
N GLY A 635 0.30 -10.09 -11.37
CA GLY A 635 1.45 -9.19 -11.51
C GLY A 635 1.13 -7.77 -11.03
N LEU A 636 2.15 -7.02 -10.59
CA LEU A 636 2.04 -5.60 -10.22
C LEU A 636 2.04 -4.69 -11.46
N THR A 637 1.01 -4.85 -12.29
CA THR A 637 0.87 -4.17 -13.59
C THR A 637 -0.31 -3.20 -13.63
N GLY A 638 -1.16 -3.21 -12.58
CA GLY A 638 -2.29 -2.30 -12.41
C GLY A 638 -1.92 -0.93 -11.82
N ALA A 639 -2.93 -0.07 -11.65
CA ALA A 639 -2.82 1.20 -10.94
C ALA A 639 -2.95 1.00 -9.42
N GLY A 640 -2.28 1.84 -8.64
CA GLY A 640 -2.36 1.85 -7.18
C GLY A 640 -1.14 2.54 -6.57
N ASP A 641 -1.21 2.96 -5.31
CA ASP A 641 -0.10 3.65 -4.65
C ASP A 641 1.19 2.82 -4.54
N PHE A 642 1.14 1.51 -4.83
CA PHE A 642 2.33 0.67 -4.94
C PHE A 642 3.18 0.95 -6.19
N VAL A 643 2.60 1.55 -7.23
CA VAL A 643 3.27 1.80 -8.52
C VAL A 643 4.57 2.59 -8.35
N PRO A 644 4.62 3.73 -7.63
CA PRO A 644 5.89 4.44 -7.41
C PRO A 644 6.89 3.64 -6.57
N PHE A 645 6.44 2.88 -5.56
CA PHE A 645 7.33 2.04 -4.75
C PHE A 645 8.00 0.94 -5.59
N GLN A 646 7.22 0.20 -6.37
CA GLN A 646 7.74 -0.88 -7.20
C GLN A 646 8.60 -0.34 -8.35
N ASN A 647 8.13 0.68 -9.07
CA ASN A 647 8.71 1.03 -10.37
C ASN A 647 9.76 2.15 -10.34
N LEU A 648 9.73 3.04 -9.33
CA LEU A 648 10.71 4.14 -9.17
C LEU A 648 11.74 3.77 -8.09
N ALA A 649 11.28 3.30 -6.94
CA ALA A 649 12.13 2.99 -5.78
C ALA A 649 12.67 1.55 -5.78
N GLY A 650 12.06 0.61 -6.52
CA GLY A 650 12.47 -0.80 -6.47
C GLY A 650 12.25 -1.41 -5.09
N ALA A 651 11.13 -1.05 -4.46
CA ALA A 651 10.66 -1.64 -3.21
C ALA A 651 9.59 -2.70 -3.52
N SER A 652 9.81 -3.93 -3.07
CA SER A 652 8.90 -5.04 -3.31
C SER A 652 7.52 -4.74 -2.74
N SER A 653 6.50 -4.82 -3.58
CA SER A 653 5.15 -4.41 -3.20
C SER A 653 4.14 -5.56 -3.21
N LEU A 654 3.06 -5.38 -2.45
CA LEU A 654 1.91 -6.28 -2.40
C LEU A 654 0.64 -5.45 -2.30
N ASP A 655 -0.28 -5.64 -3.24
CA ASP A 655 -1.63 -5.06 -3.26
C ASP A 655 -2.67 -6.18 -3.11
N PHE A 656 -3.62 -6.03 -2.20
CA PHE A 656 -4.56 -7.09 -1.87
C PHE A 656 -5.85 -6.56 -1.27
N GLY A 657 -6.89 -7.40 -1.30
CA GLY A 657 -8.21 -7.03 -0.81
C GLY A 657 -9.23 -8.12 -1.11
N PHE A 658 -10.50 -7.77 -0.92
CA PHE A 658 -11.64 -8.60 -1.26
C PHE A 658 -12.49 -7.92 -2.33
N THR A 659 -12.81 -8.65 -3.38
CA THR A 659 -13.63 -8.16 -4.49
C THR A 659 -14.92 -8.94 -4.66
N GLY A 660 -15.99 -8.21 -4.97
CA GLY A 660 -17.22 -8.77 -5.50
C GLY A 660 -17.10 -9.13 -6.99
N PRO A 661 -18.24 -9.33 -7.67
CA PRO A 661 -18.28 -9.41 -9.11
C PRO A 661 -17.54 -8.24 -9.78
N LYS A 662 -16.90 -8.47 -10.93
CA LYS A 662 -16.24 -7.40 -11.69
C LYS A 662 -17.25 -6.28 -11.98
N HIS A 663 -16.87 -5.03 -11.68
CA HIS A 663 -17.74 -3.85 -11.76
C HIS A 663 -19.02 -3.93 -10.92
N GLY A 664 -19.01 -4.76 -9.87
CA GLY A 664 -20.17 -5.10 -9.03
C GLY A 664 -20.63 -4.03 -8.04
N TYR A 665 -20.17 -2.79 -8.19
CA TYR A 665 -20.52 -1.65 -7.35
C TYR A 665 -20.50 -0.37 -8.20
N PRO A 666 -21.19 0.71 -7.79
CA PRO A 666 -21.19 1.98 -8.53
C PRO A 666 -19.86 2.71 -8.32
N GLU A 667 -18.78 2.19 -8.90
CA GLU A 667 -17.42 2.73 -8.78
C GLU A 667 -17.37 4.21 -9.18
N ASN A 668 -16.66 5.00 -8.36
CA ASN A 668 -16.41 6.45 -8.50
C ASN A 668 -17.69 7.31 -8.66
N SER A 669 -18.80 6.81 -8.13
CA SER A 669 -20.09 7.48 -8.11
C SER A 669 -20.41 7.94 -6.68
N CYS A 670 -21.28 8.95 -6.55
CA CYS A 670 -21.81 9.31 -5.23
C CYS A 670 -22.77 8.25 -4.65
N TYR A 671 -23.15 7.23 -5.41
CA TYR A 671 -23.88 6.07 -4.89
C TYR A 671 -23.00 5.10 -4.09
N GLU A 672 -21.69 5.29 -4.11
CA GLU A 672 -20.72 4.52 -3.33
C GLU A 672 -20.72 4.94 -1.85
N THR A 673 -21.75 4.49 -1.13
CA THR A 673 -22.14 4.96 0.21
C THR A 673 -21.94 3.89 1.28
N PHE A 674 -21.95 4.31 2.55
CA PHE A 674 -21.94 3.38 3.68
C PHE A 674 -23.09 2.38 3.62
N GLU A 675 -24.27 2.85 3.22
CA GLU A 675 -25.47 2.04 3.07
C GLU A 675 -25.31 0.99 1.96
N TRP A 676 -24.60 1.32 0.88
CA TRP A 676 -24.24 0.33 -0.15
C TRP A 676 -23.36 -0.76 0.45
N MET A 677 -22.31 -0.39 1.18
CA MET A 677 -21.41 -1.35 1.82
C MET A 677 -22.15 -2.27 2.78
N GLN A 678 -22.96 -1.70 3.67
CA GLN A 678 -23.69 -2.43 4.69
C GLN A 678 -24.78 -3.36 4.11
N ARG A 679 -25.26 -3.10 2.89
CA ARG A 679 -26.31 -3.91 2.26
C ARG A 679 -25.76 -4.96 1.30
N PHE A 680 -24.66 -4.66 0.61
CA PHE A 680 -24.23 -5.46 -0.52
C PHE A 680 -22.74 -5.80 -0.50
N GLY A 681 -21.87 -4.89 -0.04
CA GLY A 681 -20.42 -5.11 -0.04
C GLY A 681 -19.98 -6.10 1.05
N ASP A 682 -20.31 -5.81 2.31
CA ASP A 682 -19.98 -6.65 3.46
C ASP A 682 -20.97 -6.39 4.61
N THR A 683 -22.08 -7.13 4.62
CA THR A 683 -23.21 -6.86 5.52
C THR A 683 -22.84 -6.94 7.00
N ASP A 684 -22.01 -7.93 7.35
CA ASP A 684 -21.63 -8.23 8.73
C ASP A 684 -20.21 -7.77 9.08
N PHE A 685 -19.52 -7.10 8.15
CA PHE A 685 -18.12 -6.65 8.27
C PHE A 685 -17.11 -7.79 8.53
N GLU A 686 -17.43 -9.01 8.09
CA GLU A 686 -16.56 -10.18 8.28
C GLU A 686 -15.39 -10.20 7.30
N TYR A 687 -15.57 -9.68 6.08
CA TYR A 687 -14.48 -9.58 5.10
C TYR A 687 -13.53 -8.44 5.45
N HIS A 688 -14.04 -7.31 5.98
CA HIS A 688 -13.20 -6.26 6.56
C HIS A 688 -12.35 -6.78 7.72
N LYS A 689 -12.95 -7.59 8.60
CA LYS A 689 -12.24 -8.25 9.70
C LYS A 689 -11.17 -9.20 9.17
N ALA A 690 -11.50 -10.05 8.21
CA ALA A 690 -10.53 -10.96 7.58
C ALA A 690 -9.37 -10.18 6.95
N LEU A 691 -9.66 -9.08 6.24
CA LEU A 691 -8.65 -8.23 5.62
C LEU A 691 -7.72 -7.61 6.67
N ALA A 692 -8.26 -7.09 7.77
CA ALA A 692 -7.46 -6.56 8.88
C ALA A 692 -6.54 -7.63 9.49
N GLN A 693 -7.03 -8.87 9.64
CA GLN A 693 -6.22 -9.99 10.13
C GLN A 693 -5.10 -10.34 9.15
N ILE A 694 -5.41 -10.49 7.86
CA ILE A 694 -4.42 -10.79 6.80
C ILE A 694 -3.35 -9.69 6.78
N TRP A 695 -3.77 -8.42 6.75
CA TRP A 695 -2.85 -7.29 6.67
C TRP A 695 -1.93 -7.21 7.89
N ALA A 696 -2.49 -7.34 9.09
CA ALA A 696 -1.70 -7.28 10.32
C ALA A 696 -0.75 -8.48 10.45
N LEU A 697 -1.13 -9.67 10.01
CA LEU A 697 -0.24 -10.83 9.96
C LEU A 697 0.91 -10.64 8.98
N ILE A 698 0.66 -10.11 7.77
CA ILE A 698 1.74 -9.83 6.80
C ILE A 698 2.71 -8.79 7.39
N ILE A 699 2.21 -7.74 8.05
CA ILE A 699 3.06 -6.75 8.72
C ILE A 699 3.95 -7.42 9.78
N LEU A 700 3.40 -8.32 10.60
CA LEU A 700 4.19 -9.08 11.59
C LEU A 700 5.27 -9.96 10.93
N GLU A 701 4.93 -10.65 9.84
CA GLU A 701 5.88 -11.51 9.13
C GLU A 701 7.09 -10.72 8.60
N LEU A 702 6.88 -9.47 8.13
CA LEU A 702 7.96 -8.61 7.64
C LEU A 702 8.70 -7.88 8.78
N ALA A 703 7.98 -7.42 9.79
CA ALA A 703 8.51 -6.52 10.81
C ALA A 703 9.17 -7.26 11.99
N ASP A 704 8.76 -8.49 12.30
CA ASP A 704 9.13 -9.19 13.54
C ASP A 704 9.95 -10.47 13.33
N ARG A 705 10.12 -10.95 12.09
CA ARG A 705 10.96 -12.13 11.82
C ARG A 705 12.44 -11.79 11.70
N PRO A 706 13.35 -12.57 12.34
CA PRO A 706 14.79 -12.34 12.24
C PRO A 706 15.33 -12.41 10.81
N ILE A 707 14.91 -13.43 10.04
CA ILE A 707 15.18 -13.56 8.59
C ILE A 707 13.91 -13.14 7.85
N LEU A 708 14.07 -12.29 6.83
CA LEU A 708 12.96 -11.86 5.98
C LEU A 708 12.36 -13.06 5.24
N PRO A 709 11.03 -13.29 5.30
CA PRO A 709 10.41 -14.48 4.73
C PRO A 709 10.18 -14.39 3.20
N PHE A 710 11.05 -13.70 2.46
CA PHE A 710 10.97 -13.59 1.01
C PHE A 710 11.50 -14.85 0.31
N ASP A 711 10.96 -15.15 -0.88
CA ASP A 711 11.37 -16.30 -1.68
C ASP A 711 11.91 -15.92 -3.06
N LEU A 712 13.24 -15.89 -3.18
CA LEU A 712 13.90 -15.65 -4.46
C LEU A 712 13.75 -16.84 -5.43
N ASN A 713 13.44 -18.04 -4.94
CA ASN A 713 13.22 -19.19 -5.83
C ASN A 713 11.90 -19.05 -6.60
N GLU A 714 10.82 -18.62 -5.93
CA GLU A 714 9.55 -18.27 -6.61
C GLU A 714 9.76 -17.11 -7.58
N TYR A 715 10.57 -16.11 -7.21
CA TYR A 715 10.92 -15.00 -8.09
C TYR A 715 11.66 -15.45 -9.34
N ALA A 716 12.72 -16.24 -9.21
CA ALA A 716 13.49 -16.72 -10.36
C ALA A 716 12.62 -17.53 -11.34
N LYS A 717 11.72 -18.37 -10.83
CA LYS A 717 10.74 -19.11 -11.64
C LYS A 717 9.78 -18.18 -12.38
N ALA A 718 9.30 -17.12 -11.72
CA ALA A 718 8.45 -16.12 -12.34
C ALA A 718 9.20 -15.39 -13.48
N VAL A 719 10.46 -14.99 -13.25
CA VAL A 719 11.30 -14.36 -14.28
C VAL A 719 11.48 -15.27 -15.49
N ILE A 720 11.77 -16.56 -15.30
CA ILE A 720 11.85 -17.52 -16.41
C ILE A 720 10.54 -17.53 -17.21
N GLY A 721 9.39 -17.60 -16.54
CA GLY A 721 8.08 -17.53 -17.19
C GLY A 721 7.84 -16.23 -17.96
N TYR A 722 8.27 -15.08 -17.42
CA TYR A 722 8.18 -13.79 -18.10
C TYR A 722 9.05 -13.74 -19.36
N VAL A 723 10.26 -14.32 -19.30
CA VAL A 723 11.19 -14.40 -20.43
C VAL A 723 10.65 -15.34 -21.52
N ASP A 724 10.05 -16.46 -21.14
CA ASP A 724 9.42 -17.39 -22.09
C ASP A 724 8.22 -16.74 -22.80
N GLN A 725 7.40 -15.98 -22.08
CA GLN A 725 6.32 -15.19 -22.69
C GLN A 725 6.87 -14.12 -23.64
N LEU A 726 7.94 -13.42 -23.27
CA LEU A 726 8.57 -12.42 -24.13
C LEU A 726 9.16 -13.05 -25.40
N GLU A 727 9.76 -14.24 -25.30
CA GLU A 727 10.24 -14.98 -26.47
C GLU A 727 9.10 -15.27 -27.44
N GLU A 728 7.96 -15.72 -26.92
CA GLU A 728 6.76 -15.96 -27.73
C GLU A 728 6.29 -14.70 -28.46
N ASP A 729 6.22 -13.59 -27.74
CA ASP A 729 5.72 -12.34 -28.28
C ASP A 729 6.67 -11.72 -29.32
N THR A 730 7.97 -12.04 -29.24
CA THR A 730 9.02 -11.52 -30.12
C THR A 730 9.41 -12.48 -31.26
N LYS A 731 8.77 -13.67 -31.38
CA LYS A 731 9.01 -14.66 -32.45
C LYS A 731 9.02 -14.07 -33.86
N SER A 732 8.19 -13.05 -34.11
CA SER A 732 8.03 -12.42 -35.42
C SER A 732 9.16 -11.45 -35.80
N SER A 733 9.91 -10.92 -34.82
CA SER A 733 10.98 -9.94 -35.02
C SER A 733 12.38 -10.56 -35.19
N GLY A 734 12.54 -11.88 -35.01
CA GLY A 734 13.84 -12.56 -35.14
C GLY A 734 14.88 -12.17 -34.08
N THR A 735 14.43 -11.62 -32.95
CA THR A 735 15.25 -11.18 -31.82
C THR A 735 15.80 -12.36 -31.02
N ASN A 736 16.99 -12.17 -30.45
CA ASN A 736 17.68 -13.19 -29.67
C ASN A 736 17.49 -12.93 -28.16
N VAL A 737 16.68 -13.78 -27.52
CA VAL A 737 16.44 -13.76 -26.05
C VAL A 737 17.42 -14.64 -25.26
N GLY A 738 18.40 -15.28 -25.92
CA GLY A 738 19.28 -16.27 -25.30
C GLY A 738 20.04 -15.75 -24.08
N LYS A 739 20.64 -14.56 -24.17
CA LYS A 739 21.33 -13.92 -23.02
C LYS A 739 20.38 -13.66 -21.85
N LEU A 740 19.14 -13.28 -22.14
CA LEU A 740 18.14 -13.01 -21.12
C LEU A 740 17.70 -14.31 -20.41
N LYS A 741 17.57 -15.41 -21.15
CA LYS A 741 17.34 -16.75 -20.58
C LYS A 741 18.52 -17.21 -19.72
N ASP A 742 19.75 -17.03 -20.19
CA ASP A 742 20.95 -17.37 -19.42
C ASP A 742 21.00 -16.59 -18.10
N ALA A 743 20.68 -15.29 -18.12
CA ALA A 743 20.59 -14.46 -16.92
C ALA A 743 19.48 -14.93 -15.96
N ALA A 744 18.31 -15.31 -16.47
CA ALA A 744 17.22 -15.84 -15.66
C ALA A 744 17.58 -17.19 -14.98
N HIS A 745 18.28 -18.08 -15.69
CA HIS A 745 18.77 -19.32 -15.09
C HIS A 745 19.94 -19.11 -14.12
N LEU A 746 20.79 -18.10 -14.35
CA LEU A 746 21.79 -17.71 -13.36
C LEU A 746 21.13 -17.21 -12.07
N LEU A 747 20.07 -16.41 -12.18
CA LEU A 747 19.27 -15.99 -11.04
C LEU A 747 18.68 -17.18 -10.28
N GLU A 748 18.09 -18.16 -10.98
CA GLU A 748 17.57 -19.39 -10.37
C GLU A 748 18.65 -20.14 -9.58
N LYS A 749 19.82 -20.34 -10.18
CA LYS A 749 20.95 -21.01 -9.53
C LYS A 749 21.42 -20.26 -8.29
N ASN A 750 21.63 -18.95 -8.39
CA ASN A 750 22.15 -18.14 -7.30
C ASN A 750 21.13 -17.97 -6.18
N ALA A 751 19.83 -17.86 -6.50
CA ALA A 751 18.75 -17.85 -5.51
C ALA A 751 18.73 -19.13 -4.67
N ALA A 752 18.87 -20.30 -5.32
CA ALA A 752 18.92 -21.58 -4.63
C ALA A 752 20.13 -21.70 -3.68
N GLU A 753 21.30 -21.21 -4.10
CA GLU A 753 22.50 -21.18 -3.25
C GLU A 753 22.34 -20.19 -2.08
N PHE A 754 21.81 -19.00 -2.37
CA PHE A 754 21.61 -17.93 -1.40
C PHE A 754 20.70 -18.37 -0.25
N HIS A 755 19.61 -19.07 -0.54
CA HIS A 755 18.67 -19.56 0.47
C HIS A 755 19.21 -20.70 1.35
N LYS A 756 20.34 -21.33 1.02
CA LYS A 756 20.98 -22.29 1.94
C LYS A 756 21.40 -21.63 3.25
N PHE A 757 21.65 -20.31 3.25
CA PHE A 757 21.97 -19.60 4.49
C PHE A 757 20.85 -19.70 5.52
N ASP A 758 19.58 -19.68 5.08
CA ASP A 758 18.41 -19.74 5.97
C ASP A 758 18.41 -21.04 6.77
N ASP A 759 18.61 -22.17 6.09
CA ASP A 759 18.69 -23.50 6.70
C ASP A 759 19.86 -23.61 7.69
N HIS A 760 21.04 -23.10 7.30
CA HIS A 760 22.22 -23.10 8.17
C HIS A 760 22.03 -22.23 9.41
N TRP A 761 21.42 -21.05 9.25
CA TRP A 761 21.16 -20.14 10.36
C TRP A 761 20.15 -20.75 11.33
N ILE A 762 19.06 -21.31 10.81
CA ILE A 762 18.05 -22.00 11.63
C ILE A 762 18.69 -23.16 12.39
N ALA A 763 19.46 -24.01 11.72
CA ALA A 763 20.12 -25.17 12.34
C ALA A 763 21.11 -24.76 13.44
N ASP A 764 21.94 -23.73 13.22
CA ASP A 764 22.92 -23.28 14.21
C ASP A 764 22.25 -22.60 15.41
N VAL A 765 21.32 -21.67 15.17
CA VAL A 765 20.65 -20.93 16.25
C VAL A 765 19.77 -21.86 17.09
N MET A 766 18.99 -22.73 16.46
CA MET A 766 18.17 -23.72 17.18
C MET A 766 19.03 -24.77 17.86
N GLY A 767 20.11 -25.24 17.21
CA GLY A 767 21.09 -26.15 17.80
C GLY A 767 21.77 -25.61 19.06
N ARG A 768 21.84 -24.28 19.20
CA ARG A 768 22.37 -23.57 20.38
C ARG A 768 21.28 -23.12 21.37
N GLY A 769 20.07 -23.67 21.27
CA GLY A 769 18.96 -23.34 22.17
C GLY A 769 18.41 -21.93 21.98
N GLY A 770 18.43 -21.42 20.74
CA GLY A 770 17.94 -20.08 20.39
C GLY A 770 18.98 -18.96 20.60
N PHE A 771 20.23 -19.31 20.92
CA PHE A 771 21.29 -18.32 21.08
C PHE A 771 21.98 -18.00 19.76
N GLU A 772 21.79 -16.77 19.28
CA GLU A 772 22.51 -16.21 18.13
C GLU A 772 23.81 -15.52 18.59
N THR A 773 24.93 -15.81 17.93
CA THR A 773 26.20 -15.11 18.17
C THR A 773 26.26 -13.79 17.40
N ASN A 774 27.03 -12.81 17.87
CA ASN A 774 27.20 -11.53 17.16
C ASN A 774 27.67 -11.69 15.71
N VAL A 775 28.52 -12.68 15.43
CA VAL A 775 29.01 -12.95 14.06
C VAL A 775 27.87 -13.44 13.16
N TYR A 776 27.03 -14.33 13.66
CA TYR A 776 25.86 -14.81 12.92
C TYR A 776 24.78 -13.73 12.78
N ALA A 777 24.58 -12.88 13.79
CA ALA A 777 23.68 -11.73 13.70
C ALA A 777 24.11 -10.76 12.59
N ILE A 778 25.40 -10.44 12.49
CA ILE A 778 25.93 -9.61 11.38
C ILE A 778 25.66 -10.28 10.03
N ARG A 779 25.95 -11.58 9.90
CA ARG A 779 25.70 -12.33 8.65
C ARG A 779 24.21 -12.36 8.29
N ARG A 780 23.31 -12.52 9.27
CA ARG A 780 21.86 -12.47 9.07
C ARG A 780 21.41 -11.09 8.61
N MET A 781 21.93 -10.02 9.21
CA MET A 781 21.63 -8.65 8.78
C MET A 781 22.09 -8.41 7.34
N GLU A 782 23.33 -8.79 6.98
CA GLU A 782 23.83 -8.72 5.60
C GLU A 782 23.03 -9.57 4.60
N HIS A 783 22.49 -10.70 5.05
CA HIS A 783 21.62 -11.56 4.25
C HIS A 783 20.27 -10.86 4.01
N ASN A 784 19.64 -10.30 5.05
CA ASN A 784 18.41 -9.52 4.93
C ASN A 784 18.59 -8.28 4.03
N ASP A 785 19.73 -7.59 4.13
CA ASP A 785 20.03 -6.44 3.28
C ASP A 785 20.07 -6.81 1.80
N ARG A 786 20.64 -7.98 1.47
CA ARG A 786 20.64 -8.50 0.09
C ARG A 786 19.26 -8.94 -0.39
N LEU A 787 18.47 -9.60 0.46
CA LEU A 787 17.07 -9.92 0.15
C LEU A 787 16.25 -8.67 -0.16
N GLN A 788 16.39 -7.65 0.68
CA GLN A 788 15.70 -6.39 0.50
C GLN A 788 16.15 -5.67 -0.78
N ALA A 789 17.46 -5.57 -1.01
CA ALA A 789 18.02 -4.82 -2.13
C ALA A 789 17.77 -5.47 -3.49
N PHE A 790 17.37 -6.75 -3.53
CA PHE A 790 17.19 -7.51 -4.76
C PHE A 790 16.27 -6.81 -5.78
N GLU A 791 15.15 -6.27 -5.34
CA GLU A 791 14.20 -5.59 -6.24
C GLU A 791 14.78 -4.25 -6.74
N THR A 792 15.55 -3.56 -5.90
CA THR A 792 16.30 -2.34 -6.28
C THR A 792 17.39 -2.65 -7.30
N ASP A 793 17.98 -3.85 -7.24
CA ASP A 793 18.99 -4.31 -8.20
C ASP A 793 18.43 -4.61 -9.60
N LEU A 794 17.11 -4.65 -9.74
CA LEU A 794 16.40 -4.78 -11.03
C LEU A 794 15.99 -3.44 -11.64
N LEU A 795 16.36 -2.32 -11.02
CA LEU A 795 16.16 -0.99 -11.60
C LEU A 795 17.24 -0.68 -12.63
N ASP A 796 16.90 0.09 -13.67
CA ASP A 796 17.83 0.69 -14.61
C ASP A 796 18.22 2.10 -14.15
N LEU A 797 19.41 2.21 -13.57
CA LEU A 797 19.96 3.37 -12.88
C LEU A 797 21.35 3.69 -13.46
N PRO A 798 21.76 4.97 -13.46
CA PRO A 798 23.08 5.36 -13.92
C PRO A 798 24.19 4.89 -12.97
N GLY A 799 25.36 4.58 -13.53
CA GLY A 799 26.56 4.20 -12.80
C GLY A 799 26.58 2.72 -12.38
N MET A 800 25.75 1.88 -12.98
CA MET A 800 25.74 0.45 -12.67
C MET A 800 26.78 -0.34 -13.46
N PHE A 801 27.14 0.13 -14.64
CA PHE A 801 28.14 -0.47 -15.52
C PHE A 801 29.18 0.56 -15.96
N GLU A 802 30.41 0.11 -16.19
CA GLU A 802 31.47 1.00 -16.68
C GLU A 802 31.07 1.63 -18.03
N GLY A 803 30.97 2.96 -18.05
CA GLY A 803 30.62 3.75 -19.24
C GLY A 803 29.13 4.01 -19.47
N ASP A 804 28.24 3.56 -18.59
CA ASP A 804 26.79 3.72 -18.75
C ASP A 804 26.25 5.10 -18.37
N GLU A 805 27.06 5.99 -17.77
CA GLU A 805 26.63 7.31 -17.28
C GLU A 805 25.95 8.20 -18.36
N LYS A 806 26.23 7.92 -19.64
CA LYS A 806 25.67 8.63 -20.80
C LYS A 806 24.55 7.86 -21.49
N GLU A 807 24.27 6.62 -21.07
CA GLU A 807 23.14 5.84 -21.56
C GLU A 807 21.82 6.43 -21.03
N GLN A 808 20.74 6.22 -21.77
CA GLN A 808 19.40 6.51 -21.29
C GLN A 808 18.99 5.43 -20.27
N HIS A 809 18.43 5.84 -19.13
CA HIS A 809 18.04 4.95 -18.04
C HIS A 809 16.54 5.02 -17.76
N GLY A 810 15.93 3.87 -17.51
CA GLY A 810 14.49 3.69 -17.40
C GLY A 810 13.83 3.52 -18.77
N VAL A 811 12.50 3.49 -18.79
CA VAL A 811 11.74 3.33 -20.04
C VAL A 811 11.88 4.59 -20.90
N PRO A 812 12.27 4.48 -22.18
CA PRO A 812 12.45 5.65 -23.03
C PRO A 812 11.20 6.52 -23.17
N GLY A 813 11.35 7.84 -22.96
CA GLY A 813 10.24 8.80 -22.99
C GLY A 813 9.35 8.77 -21.74
N ARG A 814 9.62 7.86 -20.80
CA ARG A 814 8.88 7.65 -19.55
C ARG A 814 9.85 7.31 -18.42
N GLU A 815 10.93 8.10 -18.33
CA GLU A 815 12.12 7.74 -17.56
C GLU A 815 11.88 7.65 -16.04
N GLN A 816 10.71 8.05 -15.51
CA GLN A 816 10.34 7.76 -14.12
C GLN A 816 10.29 6.24 -13.85
N TYR A 817 9.83 5.45 -14.81
CA TYR A 817 9.79 3.98 -14.71
C TYR A 817 11.19 3.40 -14.87
N LYS A 818 11.78 2.93 -13.77
CA LYS A 818 13.14 2.38 -13.74
C LYS A 818 13.17 0.86 -13.70
N HIS A 819 12.13 0.21 -13.20
CA HIS A 819 12.12 -1.25 -13.06
C HIS A 819 12.11 -1.93 -14.44
N ILE A 820 13.01 -2.90 -14.66
CA ILE A 820 13.15 -3.52 -16.00
C ILE A 820 12.09 -4.58 -16.29
N ILE A 821 11.55 -5.24 -15.27
CA ILE A 821 10.51 -6.28 -15.39
C ILE A 821 9.11 -5.68 -15.28
N PHE A 822 8.81 -5.02 -14.17
CA PHE A 822 7.51 -4.40 -13.92
C PHE A 822 7.44 -2.96 -14.42
N GLY A 823 6.22 -2.52 -14.71
CA GLY A 823 5.89 -1.16 -15.14
C GLY A 823 4.78 -1.17 -16.18
N PRO A 824 4.00 -0.09 -16.28
CA PRO A 824 2.91 -0.02 -17.24
C PRO A 824 3.47 0.02 -18.66
N HIS A 825 2.82 -0.71 -19.56
CA HIS A 825 2.97 -0.51 -21.00
C HIS A 825 2.34 0.83 -21.41
N ALA A 826 2.97 1.58 -22.33
CA ALA A 826 2.49 2.91 -22.71
C ALA A 826 1.03 2.91 -23.21
N TRP A 827 0.63 1.83 -23.89
CA TRP A 827 -0.72 1.59 -24.39
C TRP A 827 -1.26 0.24 -23.90
N SER A 828 -1.23 -0.01 -22.58
CA SER A 828 -1.69 -1.29 -22.05
C SER A 828 -3.19 -1.50 -22.25
N GLU A 829 -3.55 -2.36 -23.21
CA GLU A 829 -4.92 -2.88 -23.39
C GLU A 829 -5.16 -4.19 -22.63
N SER A 830 -4.11 -4.77 -22.02
CA SER A 830 -4.18 -5.99 -21.20
C SER A 830 -3.69 -5.75 -19.77
N SER A 831 -4.11 -6.64 -18.86
CA SER A 831 -3.89 -6.47 -17.41
C SER A 831 -2.50 -6.86 -16.92
N GLU A 832 -1.70 -7.61 -17.68
CA GLU A 832 -0.35 -8.05 -17.26
C GLU A 832 0.65 -8.01 -18.42
N SER A 833 1.54 -7.02 -18.42
CA SER A 833 2.67 -6.92 -19.34
C SER A 833 3.97 -6.74 -18.58
N TYR A 834 5.00 -7.50 -18.96
CA TYR A 834 6.36 -7.39 -18.42
C TYR A 834 7.33 -6.84 -19.48
N PHE A 835 8.45 -6.31 -19.01
CA PHE A 835 9.50 -5.67 -19.81
C PHE A 835 9.02 -4.44 -20.59
N PRO A 836 8.53 -3.38 -19.89
CA PRO A 836 7.85 -2.25 -20.53
C PRO A 836 8.66 -1.56 -21.62
N ALA A 837 9.98 -1.40 -21.46
CA ALA A 837 10.84 -0.81 -22.48
C ALA A 837 10.91 -1.65 -23.77
N VAL A 838 10.85 -2.99 -23.64
CA VAL A 838 10.81 -3.88 -24.81
C VAL A 838 9.45 -3.78 -25.50
N ARG A 839 8.35 -3.73 -24.73
CA ARG A 839 6.99 -3.57 -25.25
C ARG A 839 6.80 -2.27 -26.01
N ASP A 840 7.24 -1.16 -25.43
CA ASP A 840 7.17 0.15 -26.08
C ASP A 840 7.97 0.17 -27.41
N ALA A 841 9.12 -0.51 -27.46
CA ALA A 841 9.92 -0.65 -28.68
C ALA A 841 9.24 -1.53 -29.75
N MET A 842 8.53 -2.59 -29.32
CA MET A 842 7.71 -3.42 -30.22
C MET A 842 6.55 -2.61 -30.83
N ASP A 843 5.87 -1.81 -30.00
CA ASP A 843 4.79 -0.90 -30.43
C ASP A 843 5.29 0.15 -31.43
N ALA A 844 6.52 0.63 -31.23
CA ALA A 844 7.21 1.53 -32.15
C ALA A 844 7.73 0.84 -33.43
N LYS A 845 7.69 -0.50 -33.50
CA LYS A 845 8.24 -1.33 -34.58
C LYS A 845 9.74 -1.09 -34.81
N ASP A 846 10.50 -0.89 -33.74
CA ASP A 846 11.94 -0.70 -33.76
C ASP A 846 12.68 -1.96 -33.26
N ASP A 847 12.96 -2.89 -34.18
CA ASP A 847 13.62 -4.16 -33.84
C ASP A 847 15.02 -3.98 -33.21
N ALA A 848 15.72 -2.89 -33.54
CA ALA A 848 17.03 -2.59 -32.96
C ALA A 848 16.90 -2.16 -31.49
N ALA A 849 15.91 -1.32 -31.18
CA ALA A 849 15.58 -0.95 -29.81
C ALA A 849 15.07 -2.15 -28.99
N VAL A 850 14.26 -3.04 -29.59
CA VAL A 850 13.81 -4.29 -28.95
C VAL A 850 15.01 -5.12 -28.51
N GLN A 851 15.96 -5.42 -29.42
CA GLN A 851 17.15 -6.19 -29.06
C GLN A 851 18.02 -5.47 -28.01
N PHE A 852 18.19 -4.15 -28.13
CA PHE A 852 18.96 -3.36 -27.16
C PHE A 852 18.38 -3.48 -25.74
N HIS A 853 17.06 -3.35 -25.59
CA HIS A 853 16.41 -3.44 -24.29
C HIS A 853 16.40 -4.87 -23.73
N ILE A 854 16.32 -5.90 -24.58
CA ILE A 854 16.49 -7.30 -24.17
C ILE A 854 17.90 -7.53 -23.61
N ASP A 855 18.93 -7.08 -24.32
CA ASP A 855 20.33 -7.22 -23.89
C ASP A 855 20.60 -6.42 -22.60
N LYS A 856 20.00 -5.23 -22.46
CA LYS A 856 20.10 -4.41 -21.25
C LYS A 856 19.45 -5.10 -20.05
N ALA A 857 18.23 -5.63 -20.22
CA ALA A 857 17.54 -6.38 -19.18
C ALA A 857 18.33 -7.62 -18.74
N ALA A 858 18.91 -8.36 -19.70
CA ALA A 858 19.76 -9.52 -19.41
C ALA A 858 20.95 -9.15 -18.51
N ARG A 859 21.66 -8.08 -18.86
CA ARG A 859 22.84 -7.62 -18.10
C ARG A 859 22.48 -7.13 -16.69
N ILE A 860 21.32 -6.51 -16.50
CA ILE A 860 20.85 -6.07 -15.17
C ILE A 860 20.41 -7.28 -14.32
N ILE A 861 19.67 -8.24 -14.88
CA ILE A 861 19.30 -9.48 -14.17
C ILE A 861 20.54 -10.27 -13.77
N GLU A 862 21.53 -10.38 -14.66
CA GLU A 862 22.81 -11.04 -14.37
C GLU A 862 23.52 -10.38 -13.19
N ARG A 863 23.62 -9.05 -13.18
CA ARG A 863 24.20 -8.28 -12.07
C ARG A 863 23.43 -8.49 -10.76
N ALA A 864 22.09 -8.44 -10.81
CA ALA A 864 21.25 -8.68 -9.63
C ALA A 864 21.47 -10.09 -9.06
N ALA A 865 21.54 -11.10 -9.93
CA ALA A 865 21.85 -12.47 -9.54
C ALA A 865 23.25 -12.60 -8.89
N GLN A 866 24.25 -11.89 -9.42
CA GLN A 866 25.60 -11.89 -8.86
C GLN A 866 25.66 -11.23 -7.47
N ARG A 867 24.93 -10.13 -7.25
CA ARG A 867 24.90 -9.41 -5.96
C ARG A 867 24.27 -10.20 -4.80
N LEU A 868 23.53 -11.26 -5.09
CA LEU A 868 23.10 -12.21 -4.07
C LEU A 868 24.31 -12.94 -3.44
N MET A 869 25.30 -13.28 -4.27
CA MET A 869 26.49 -13.99 -3.84
C MET A 869 27.44 -13.05 -3.10
N ARG A 870 28.18 -13.59 -2.12
CA ARG A 870 29.27 -12.83 -1.48
C ARG A 870 30.42 -12.71 -2.48
N GLU A 871 31.05 -11.54 -2.57
CA GLU A 871 32.39 -11.45 -3.13
C GLU A 871 33.32 -12.25 -2.19
N GLU A 872 33.99 -13.26 -2.75
CA GLU A 872 34.99 -14.08 -2.03
C GLU A 872 36.27 -13.30 -1.74
#